data_AF-A0A5B9W3N0-F1
#
_entry.id   AF-A0A5B9W3N0-F1
#
_cell.length_a   1.000
_cell.length_b   1.000
_cell.length_c   1.000
_cell.angle_alpha   90.00
_cell.angle_beta   90.00
_cell.angle_gamma   90.00
#
_symmetry.space_group_name_H-M   'P 1'
#
loop_
_entity.id
_entity.type
_entity.pdbx_description
1 polymer ?
#
loop_
_entity_poly.entity_id
_entity_poly.type
_entity_poly.pdbx_seq_one_letter_code
_entity_poly.pdbx_strand_id
1 'polypeptide(L)'
;MSVPEEPSGSESRPTWRQPRTVAGSLDAFGEFVREAMRAGRGEPGAEAPDRIDKFRVLDKLGEGTYGRVYRVHDPDLDCDRAAKLPTEMVLASPALRGEFLREARNLQKIDDHPNVVRVVQAGEDDGRGRPYFVMEYCPDHSLASWLRGRARGWRGDERWAARLVAQVADGVHRIHQQRLCHRDLKPGNILLVRIGAGQGGDPDRPDFRPKVADLGLASFLDDPAATASLSRGPVGTMAYMAPEQARGRRREIGPATDVYGLGAILFEVVAGRRAYASASCGEIFESLQSDVPSPPLKGACPKASRAMCTVVGTAMRKDARYRYATAAEMADDLKRLADGRPVRGATWPRKAFYFLSKRRAGAAGVVAAAAVAAGGAEMWRLERAAAASAWLGRMETATPSELADLVRERDGGDPSVSPRLAAMFGSEEPTRKLSAALALASRRPECARYVVDRLLGLPPRDMGPIARAAARAVPDLPDRLEAELANHGGDGRAPGEPSRRRAGAALSLALLGRPWRSLEPLGDLADPDARALFVHGVGPASVPPSALLELASSPLTPTAARRQLLLAMGEIPAAGWRADDRARAVELAAQLYANDRDAGVHGASRWLLRSWGEAARVVQLDAGLVSPDYRPGFGWRRDPSGLTFVLVAGSPDGHRFEISDTEVPCRLYQEHAPEFDRRVYDHVLADDEPALNVTFLDGARFANWMSERSGLPPAFPPAVGVENVPPAAEVLASRGYRLPTTGEFALAAMAGTATPRYFGELRDLIPRYAFTADSLGRPSVQAVGLLKPNDLGLFDVLGNALELCHFDGELTRGRRNQVSSCGGSGIQSSANLAAAPRGEPAPATTPFIPSGFRLARTLSTAVGPPR
;
A
#
# COMPACT_ATOMS: atom_id res chain seq x y z
N MET A 1 -6.11 -82.18 -10.70
CA MET A 1 -5.22 -81.24 -11.41
C MET A 1 -6.00 -79.94 -11.57
N SER A 2 -6.08 -79.01 -10.60
CA SER A 2 -5.09 -78.63 -9.55
C SER A 2 -3.81 -78.10 -10.24
N VAL A 3 -3.30 -76.88 -10.04
CA VAL A 3 -3.03 -76.04 -8.82
C VAL A 3 -2.63 -74.60 -9.32
N PRO A 4 -2.63 -73.46 -8.57
CA PRO A 4 -3.32 -73.02 -7.34
C PRO A 4 -4.07 -71.65 -7.44
N GLU A 5 -4.74 -71.26 -6.35
CA GLU A 5 -5.07 -69.86 -5.98
C GLU A 5 -3.97 -69.24 -5.09
N GLU A 6 -3.86 -67.91 -5.04
CA GLU A 6 -3.64 -67.06 -3.83
C GLU A 6 -3.26 -65.60 -4.23
N PRO A 7 -3.41 -64.58 -3.36
CA PRO A 7 -4.46 -64.38 -2.34
C PRO A 7 -5.13 -62.99 -2.45
N SER A 8 -6.20 -62.79 -1.68
CA SER A 8 -6.93 -61.51 -1.60
C SER A 8 -6.19 -60.44 -0.76
N GLY A 9 -5.96 -59.27 -1.36
CA GLY A 9 -5.49 -58.06 -0.67
C GLY A 9 -6.42 -56.89 -0.92
N SER A 10 -7.14 -56.43 0.10
CA SER A 10 -8.11 -55.34 -0.01
C SER A 10 -7.45 -53.96 0.04
N GLU A 11 -6.96 -53.45 -1.09
CA GLU A 11 -6.65 -52.03 -1.23
C GLU A 11 -7.90 -51.23 -1.61
N SER A 12 -8.44 -50.49 -0.65
CA SER A 12 -9.49 -49.50 -0.85
C SER A 12 -8.98 -48.35 -1.71
N ARG A 13 -9.21 -48.43 -3.03
CA ARG A 13 -9.02 -47.28 -3.93
C ARG A 13 -9.78 -46.07 -3.37
N PRO A 14 -9.13 -44.91 -3.15
CA PRO A 14 -9.83 -43.72 -2.71
C PRO A 14 -10.84 -43.30 -3.80
N THR A 15 -12.11 -43.30 -3.44
CA THR A 15 -13.18 -42.76 -4.28
C THR A 15 -13.07 -41.24 -4.29
N TRP A 16 -12.28 -40.73 -5.24
CA TRP A 16 -12.21 -39.31 -5.54
C TRP A 16 -13.61 -38.78 -5.82
N ARG A 17 -14.17 -38.03 -4.87
CA ARG A 17 -15.37 -37.22 -5.14
C ARG A 17 -14.98 -36.21 -6.20
N GLN A 18 -15.72 -36.16 -7.30
CA GLN A 18 -15.54 -35.12 -8.29
C GLN A 18 -15.69 -33.74 -7.61
N PRO A 19 -14.87 -32.74 -7.97
CA PRO A 19 -15.08 -31.36 -7.54
C PRO A 19 -16.50 -30.93 -7.92
N ARG A 20 -17.21 -30.27 -6.99
CA ARG A 20 -18.51 -29.68 -7.29
C ARG A 20 -18.33 -28.68 -8.44
N THR A 21 -19.00 -28.92 -9.56
CA THR A 21 -19.00 -28.01 -10.70
C THR A 21 -19.64 -26.67 -10.33
N VAL A 22 -19.12 -25.60 -10.94
CA VAL A 22 -19.42 -24.18 -10.64
C VAL A 22 -20.89 -23.78 -10.89
N ALA A 23 -21.72 -24.68 -11.44
CA ALA A 23 -23.14 -24.44 -11.69
C ALA A 23 -23.92 -23.96 -10.45
N GLY A 24 -23.64 -24.54 -9.27
CA GLY A 24 -24.40 -24.23 -8.05
C GLY A 24 -24.19 -22.83 -7.46
N SER A 25 -23.13 -22.11 -7.83
CA SER A 25 -22.93 -20.72 -7.38
C SER A 25 -23.44 -19.68 -8.37
N LEU A 26 -23.69 -20.07 -9.64
CA LEU A 26 -24.20 -19.16 -10.67
C LEU A 26 -25.68 -18.81 -10.46
N ASP A 27 -26.51 -19.75 -10.02
CA ASP A 27 -27.93 -19.48 -9.73
C ASP A 27 -28.09 -18.50 -8.54
N ALA A 28 -27.37 -18.75 -7.44
CA ALA A 28 -27.36 -17.86 -6.28
C ALA A 28 -26.74 -16.48 -6.60
N PHE A 29 -25.73 -16.42 -7.47
CA PHE A 29 -25.14 -15.18 -7.97
C PHE A 29 -26.12 -14.39 -8.85
N GLY A 30 -26.85 -15.06 -9.75
CA GLY A 30 -27.89 -14.44 -10.56
C GLY A 30 -29.06 -13.92 -9.72
N GLU A 31 -29.37 -14.56 -8.58
CA GLU A 31 -30.35 -14.06 -7.61
C GLU A 31 -29.82 -12.83 -6.83
N PHE A 32 -28.58 -12.88 -6.32
CA PHE A 32 -27.90 -11.75 -5.68
C PHE A 32 -27.80 -10.50 -6.59
N VAL A 33 -27.45 -10.67 -7.87
CA VAL A 33 -27.40 -9.56 -8.84
C VAL A 33 -28.79 -8.95 -9.04
N ARG A 34 -29.85 -9.76 -9.14
CA ARG A 34 -31.24 -9.28 -9.25
C ARG A 34 -31.74 -8.57 -7.99
N GLU A 35 -31.24 -8.94 -6.81
CA GLU A 35 -31.59 -8.29 -5.53
C GLU A 35 -30.80 -6.99 -5.31
N ALA A 36 -29.50 -6.98 -5.62
CA ALA A 36 -28.66 -5.78 -5.59
C ALA A 36 -29.17 -4.69 -6.56
N MET A 37 -29.64 -5.07 -7.75
CA MET A 37 -30.30 -4.17 -8.71
C MET A 37 -31.59 -3.53 -8.16
N ARG A 38 -32.30 -4.19 -7.23
CA ARG A 38 -33.52 -3.65 -6.58
C ARG A 38 -33.19 -2.73 -5.40
N ALA A 39 -32.06 -2.95 -4.72
CA ALA A 39 -31.63 -2.17 -3.56
C ALA A 39 -30.98 -0.81 -3.90
N GLY A 40 -30.73 -0.51 -5.18
CA GLY A 40 -29.99 0.66 -5.67
C GLY A 40 -30.69 2.03 -5.54
N ARG A 41 -31.08 2.44 -4.32
CA ARG A 41 -31.43 3.84 -4.00
C ARG A 41 -30.58 4.35 -2.83
N GLY A 42 -29.43 4.93 -3.13
CA GLY A 42 -28.49 5.54 -2.18
C GLY A 42 -27.62 6.59 -2.88
N GLU A 43 -27.19 7.62 -2.14
CA GLU A 43 -26.81 8.94 -2.68
C GLU A 43 -25.43 9.07 -3.37
N PRO A 44 -25.19 10.17 -4.13
CA PRO A 44 -23.94 10.42 -4.86
C PRO A 44 -22.73 10.79 -3.98
N GLY A 45 -21.54 10.75 -4.59
CA GLY A 45 -20.26 10.97 -3.91
C GLY A 45 -20.06 12.37 -3.31
N ALA A 46 -19.27 12.44 -2.24
CA ALA A 46 -19.11 13.64 -1.44
C ALA A 46 -18.19 14.71 -2.09
N GLU A 47 -18.78 15.83 -2.49
CA GLU A 47 -18.06 17.10 -2.70
C GLU A 47 -17.43 17.62 -1.40
N ALA A 48 -16.55 18.62 -1.53
CA ALA A 48 -16.05 19.35 -0.38
C ALA A 48 -17.22 20.00 0.38
N PRO A 49 -17.27 19.94 1.72
CA PRO A 49 -18.40 20.47 2.45
C PRO A 49 -18.41 22.00 2.39
N ASP A 50 -19.52 22.62 1.96
CA ASP A 50 -19.68 24.09 1.95
C ASP A 50 -19.56 24.71 3.36
N ARG A 51 -19.89 23.92 4.39
CA ARG A 51 -19.83 24.29 5.80
C ARG A 51 -19.31 23.15 6.66
N ILE A 52 -18.63 23.51 7.75
CA ILE A 52 -18.21 22.63 8.83
C ILE A 52 -18.81 23.22 10.09
N ASP A 53 -19.85 22.59 10.67
CA ASP A 53 -20.64 23.19 11.74
C ASP A 53 -21.08 24.63 11.34
N LYS A 54 -20.97 25.62 12.23
CA LYS A 54 -21.24 27.03 11.94
C LYS A 54 -20.35 27.63 10.83
N PHE A 55 -19.12 27.13 10.65
CA PHE A 55 -18.08 27.75 9.84
C PHE A 55 -18.31 27.55 8.34
N ARG A 56 -18.21 28.61 7.54
CA ARG A 56 -18.30 28.53 6.06
C ARG A 56 -16.93 28.18 5.49
N VAL A 57 -16.84 27.16 4.63
CA VAL A 57 -15.59 26.79 3.96
C VAL A 57 -15.27 27.78 2.86
N LEU A 58 -14.01 28.21 2.78
CA LEU A 58 -13.51 29.13 1.75
C LEU A 58 -12.63 28.39 0.74
N ASP A 59 -11.57 27.73 1.24
CA ASP A 59 -10.61 27.00 0.43
C ASP A 59 -9.95 25.87 1.22
N LYS A 60 -9.24 24.97 0.53
CA LYS A 60 -8.49 23.85 1.13
C LYS A 60 -7.02 24.24 1.27
N LEU A 61 -6.56 24.43 2.51
CA LEU A 61 -5.18 24.79 2.84
C LEU A 61 -4.21 23.60 2.72
N GLY A 62 -4.69 22.37 2.89
CA GLY A 62 -3.87 21.18 2.69
C GLY A 62 -4.55 19.85 3.03
N GLU A 63 -3.88 18.75 2.71
CA GLU A 63 -4.26 17.39 3.11
C GLU A 63 -3.00 16.60 3.49
N GLY A 64 -3.11 15.81 4.55
CA GLY A 64 -2.11 14.85 4.97
C GLY A 64 -2.77 13.56 5.42
N THR A 65 -1.95 12.56 5.75
CA THR A 65 -2.35 11.17 6.06
C THR A 65 -3.57 11.05 6.98
N TYR A 66 -3.67 11.94 7.97
CA TYR A 66 -4.67 11.85 9.04
C TYR A 66 -5.68 13.02 9.06
N GLY A 67 -5.61 13.96 8.11
CA GLY A 67 -6.59 15.04 8.08
C GLY A 67 -6.44 16.04 6.94
N ARG A 68 -7.55 16.72 6.65
CA ARG A 68 -7.69 17.81 5.68
C ARG A 68 -7.82 19.12 6.44
N VAL A 69 -7.09 20.15 6.02
CA VAL A 69 -7.17 21.49 6.61
C VAL A 69 -7.81 22.43 5.60
N TYR A 70 -8.85 23.13 6.02
CA TYR A 70 -9.60 24.11 5.24
C TYR A 70 -9.45 25.49 5.86
N ARG A 71 -9.37 26.53 5.04
CA ARG A 71 -9.64 27.89 5.47
C ARG A 71 -11.15 28.03 5.59
N VAL A 72 -11.60 28.52 6.73
CA VAL A 72 -13.01 28.70 7.02
C VAL A 72 -13.24 30.09 7.59
N HIS A 73 -14.42 30.64 7.34
CA HIS A 73 -14.86 31.90 7.92
C HIS A 73 -15.71 31.61 9.17
N ASP A 74 -15.36 32.24 10.29
CA ASP A 74 -16.07 32.18 11.57
C ASP A 74 -17.08 33.34 11.63
N PRO A 75 -18.38 33.10 11.41
CA PRO A 75 -19.37 34.17 11.27
C PRO A 75 -19.62 34.95 12.57
N ASP A 76 -19.31 34.35 13.74
CA ASP A 76 -19.52 35.00 15.03
C ASP A 76 -18.41 36.02 15.37
N LEU A 77 -17.25 35.89 14.71
CA LEU A 77 -16.05 36.70 14.96
C LEU A 77 -15.59 37.49 13.72
N ASP A 78 -16.35 37.41 12.62
CA ASP A 78 -16.07 38.00 11.30
C ASP A 78 -14.58 37.85 10.88
N CYS A 79 -14.05 36.64 11.00
CA CYS A 79 -12.64 36.38 10.79
C CYS A 79 -12.34 34.99 10.23
N ASP A 80 -11.21 34.87 9.54
CA ASP A 80 -10.77 33.59 8.99
C ASP A 80 -10.06 32.72 10.03
N ARG A 81 -10.31 31.42 9.93
CA ARG A 81 -9.77 30.35 10.76
C ARG A 81 -9.28 29.20 9.87
N ALA A 82 -8.53 28.27 10.46
CA ALA A 82 -8.21 26.99 9.83
C ALA A 82 -8.95 25.86 10.54
N ALA A 83 -9.78 25.09 9.83
CA ALA A 83 -10.47 23.92 10.35
C ALA A 83 -9.80 22.62 9.87
N LYS A 84 -9.41 21.74 10.79
CA LYS A 84 -8.89 20.40 10.49
C LYS A 84 -9.96 19.34 10.70
N LEU A 85 -10.22 18.56 9.66
CA LEU A 85 -11.09 17.37 9.68
C LEU A 85 -10.23 16.10 9.57
N PRO A 86 -10.67 14.97 10.16
CA PRO A 86 -10.06 13.66 9.96
C PRO A 86 -10.20 13.20 8.51
N THR A 87 -9.29 12.34 8.05
CA THR A 87 -9.47 11.56 6.80
C THR A 87 -10.42 10.38 7.03
N GLU A 88 -10.94 9.78 5.96
CA GLU A 88 -11.79 8.58 6.05
C GLU A 88 -11.12 7.43 6.82
N MET A 89 -9.79 7.30 6.73
CA MET A 89 -9.00 6.35 7.52
C MET A 89 -9.14 6.57 9.04
N VAL A 90 -9.21 7.84 9.48
CA VAL A 90 -9.40 8.21 10.89
C VAL A 90 -10.87 8.10 11.30
N LEU A 91 -11.81 8.38 10.41
CA LEU A 91 -13.25 8.20 10.64
C LEU A 91 -13.65 6.72 10.77
N ALA A 92 -13.05 5.85 9.94
CA ALA A 92 -13.33 4.40 9.92
C ALA A 92 -12.78 3.64 11.14
N SER A 93 -11.93 4.24 11.96
CA SER A 93 -11.41 3.64 13.18
C SER A 93 -11.91 4.37 14.43
N PRO A 94 -12.76 3.75 15.27
CA PRO A 94 -13.24 4.34 16.52
C PRO A 94 -12.10 4.75 17.48
N ALA A 95 -10.97 4.04 17.45
CA ALA A 95 -9.79 4.39 18.22
C ALA A 95 -9.18 5.72 17.74
N LEU A 96 -8.88 5.82 16.43
CA LEU A 96 -8.28 7.02 15.83
C LEU A 96 -9.23 8.23 15.90
N ARG A 97 -10.54 8.03 15.67
CA ARG A 97 -11.57 9.06 15.86
C ARG A 97 -11.58 9.59 17.31
N GLY A 98 -11.50 8.69 18.27
CA GLY A 98 -11.43 9.05 19.70
C GLY A 98 -10.16 9.81 20.06
N GLU A 99 -9.01 9.42 19.49
CA GLU A 99 -7.73 10.12 19.69
C GLU A 99 -7.73 11.52 19.09
N PHE A 100 -8.26 11.68 17.87
CA PHE A 100 -8.36 12.99 17.19
C PHE A 100 -9.04 14.05 18.07
N LEU A 101 -10.19 13.71 18.68
CA LEU A 101 -10.90 14.61 19.60
C LEU A 101 -10.19 14.80 20.94
N ARG A 102 -9.63 13.74 21.52
CA ARG A 102 -8.85 13.85 22.78
C ARG A 102 -7.67 14.79 22.62
N GLU A 103 -7.00 14.73 21.48
CA GLU A 103 -5.85 15.56 21.18
C GLU A 103 -6.21 17.01 20.88
N ALA A 104 -7.24 17.27 20.07
CA ALA A 104 -7.75 18.60 19.84
C ALA A 104 -8.17 19.30 21.16
N ARG A 105 -8.78 18.56 22.09
CA ARG A 105 -9.11 19.03 23.45
C ARG A 105 -7.89 19.21 24.35
N ASN A 106 -6.78 18.52 24.12
CA ASN A 106 -5.53 18.74 24.85
C ASN A 106 -4.77 19.96 24.30
N LEU A 107 -4.78 20.16 22.98
CA LEU A 107 -4.29 21.37 22.32
C LEU A 107 -4.99 22.63 22.81
N GLN A 108 -6.32 22.57 23.00
CA GLN A 108 -7.13 23.70 23.49
C GLN A 108 -6.77 24.14 24.92
N LYS A 109 -6.03 23.33 25.70
CA LYS A 109 -5.54 23.67 27.04
C LYS A 109 -4.21 24.44 27.04
N ILE A 110 -3.58 24.63 25.88
CA ILE A 110 -2.35 25.41 25.79
C ILE A 110 -2.75 26.90 25.81
N ASP A 111 -2.55 27.57 26.96
CA ASP A 111 -2.77 29.03 27.06
C ASP A 111 -2.00 29.78 25.95
N ASP A 112 -2.58 30.89 25.49
CA ASP A 112 -2.11 31.64 24.33
C ASP A 112 -0.60 31.97 24.42
N HIS A 113 0.13 31.62 23.37
CA HIS A 113 1.58 31.72 23.32
C HIS A 113 2.03 32.21 21.93
N PRO A 114 2.90 33.23 21.84
CA PRO A 114 3.26 33.86 20.58
C PRO A 114 3.83 32.90 19.53
N ASN A 115 4.43 31.78 19.97
CA ASN A 115 5.09 30.80 19.11
C ASN A 115 4.37 29.43 19.02
N VAL A 116 3.10 29.34 19.41
CA VAL A 116 2.25 28.14 19.18
C VAL A 116 1.00 28.57 18.41
N VAL A 117 0.47 27.69 17.55
CA VAL A 117 -0.84 27.87 16.90
C VAL A 117 -1.95 27.52 17.89
N ARG A 118 -2.80 28.48 18.21
CA ARG A 118 -3.91 28.34 19.15
C ARG A 118 -5.07 27.58 18.52
N VAL A 119 -5.44 26.46 19.14
CA VAL A 119 -6.72 25.78 18.88
C VAL A 119 -7.83 26.53 19.61
N VAL A 120 -8.86 26.92 18.87
CA VAL A 120 -9.99 27.72 19.33
C VAL A 120 -11.15 26.83 19.78
N GLN A 121 -11.50 25.83 18.98
CA GLN A 121 -12.69 24.98 19.15
C GLN A 121 -12.40 23.56 18.70
N ALA A 122 -13.01 22.56 19.35
CA ALA A 122 -12.96 21.16 18.96
C ALA A 122 -14.33 20.51 19.24
N GLY A 123 -14.93 19.89 18.24
CA GLY A 123 -16.32 19.43 18.29
C GLY A 123 -16.63 18.36 17.27
N GLU A 124 -17.91 18.03 17.14
CA GLU A 124 -18.42 17.21 16.04
C GLU A 124 -19.44 18.03 15.23
N ASP A 125 -19.43 17.85 13.91
CA ASP A 125 -20.23 18.56 12.91
C ASP A 125 -21.73 18.25 13.04
N ASP A 126 -22.55 19.29 13.20
CA ASP A 126 -23.99 19.17 13.42
C ASP A 126 -24.68 18.38 12.28
N GLY A 127 -25.51 17.41 12.66
CA GLY A 127 -26.23 16.53 11.74
C GLY A 127 -25.41 15.39 11.09
N ARG A 128 -24.07 15.38 11.20
CA ARG A 128 -23.23 14.28 10.68
C ARG A 128 -22.30 13.63 11.72
N GLY A 129 -22.11 14.23 12.89
CA GLY A 129 -21.27 13.68 13.96
C GLY A 129 -19.82 13.48 13.55
N ARG A 130 -19.30 14.28 12.60
CA ARG A 130 -17.91 14.17 12.11
C ARG A 130 -17.02 15.04 12.99
N PRO A 131 -15.96 14.50 13.61
CA PRO A 131 -15.09 15.32 14.43
C PRO A 131 -14.36 16.39 13.61
N TYR A 132 -14.14 17.55 14.21
CA TYR A 132 -13.32 18.62 13.64
C TYR A 132 -12.66 19.43 14.76
N PHE A 133 -11.63 20.21 14.43
CA PHE A 133 -11.17 21.29 15.29
C PHE A 133 -10.72 22.51 14.50
N VAL A 134 -10.84 23.69 15.11
CA VAL A 134 -10.59 24.98 14.50
C VAL A 134 -9.46 25.68 15.24
N MET A 135 -8.52 26.25 14.48
CA MET A 135 -7.34 26.96 14.98
C MET A 135 -7.22 28.34 14.32
N GLU A 136 -6.35 29.20 14.84
CA GLU A 136 -6.02 30.47 14.18
C GLU A 136 -5.48 30.24 12.75
N TYR A 137 -5.81 31.15 11.83
CA TYR A 137 -5.30 31.13 10.46
C TYR A 137 -4.01 31.95 10.38
N CYS A 138 -2.92 31.32 9.92
CA CYS A 138 -1.66 32.00 9.62
C CYS A 138 -1.55 32.20 8.09
N PRO A 139 -1.64 33.43 7.56
CA PRO A 139 -1.76 33.67 6.11
C PRO A 139 -0.43 33.70 5.34
N ASP A 140 0.71 33.84 6.01
CA ASP A 140 2.04 33.78 5.37
C ASP A 140 2.48 32.30 5.12
N HIS A 141 3.76 32.08 4.89
CA HIS A 141 4.32 30.79 4.46
C HIS A 141 4.75 29.89 5.62
N SER A 142 4.73 28.57 5.42
CA SER A 142 5.51 27.67 6.28
C SER A 142 7.02 27.83 6.05
N LEU A 143 7.83 27.53 7.07
CA LEU A 143 9.29 27.57 6.98
C LEU A 143 9.81 26.67 5.84
N ALA A 144 9.16 25.53 5.59
CA ALA A 144 9.46 24.66 4.44
C ALA A 144 9.25 25.34 3.09
N SER A 145 8.20 26.15 2.93
CA SER A 145 7.95 26.90 1.69
C SER A 145 8.97 28.01 1.52
N TRP A 146 9.25 28.75 2.60
CA TRP A 146 10.24 29.83 2.63
C TRP A 146 11.66 29.35 2.29
N LEU A 147 12.11 28.22 2.86
CA LEU A 147 13.40 27.58 2.56
C LEU A 147 13.54 27.10 1.11
N ARG A 148 12.43 26.79 0.41
CA ARG A 148 12.45 26.43 -1.02
C ARG A 148 12.48 27.66 -1.93
N GLY A 149 11.61 28.63 -1.68
CA GLY A 149 11.27 29.67 -2.66
C GLY A 149 12.16 30.91 -2.68
N ARG A 150 12.65 31.38 -1.52
CA ARG A 150 13.31 32.70 -1.42
C ARG A 150 14.76 32.64 -0.89
N ALA A 151 15.28 31.44 -0.66
CA ALA A 151 16.44 31.18 0.21
C ALA A 151 17.84 31.51 -0.31
N ARG A 152 18.01 32.56 -1.11
CA ARG A 152 19.32 32.89 -1.71
C ARG A 152 20.11 33.96 -0.94
N GLY A 153 19.44 34.86 -0.19
CA GLY A 153 20.10 35.96 0.54
C GLY A 153 20.56 35.69 1.98
N TRP A 154 20.00 34.69 2.67
CA TRP A 154 20.20 34.51 4.13
C TRP A 154 21.09 33.33 4.55
N ARG A 155 21.54 32.50 3.60
CA ARG A 155 22.32 31.28 3.90
C ARG A 155 23.65 31.64 4.57
N GLY A 156 23.77 31.32 5.85
CA GLY A 156 24.95 31.59 6.66
C GLY A 156 24.79 32.70 7.73
N ASP A 157 23.64 33.37 7.83
CA ASP A 157 23.35 34.22 9.00
C ASP A 157 22.95 33.36 10.20
N GLU A 158 23.96 32.98 10.98
CA GLU A 158 23.78 32.20 12.20
C GLU A 158 22.99 32.93 13.29
N ARG A 159 23.03 34.27 13.34
CA ARG A 159 22.29 35.04 14.36
C ARG A 159 20.81 35.05 14.05
N TRP A 160 20.44 35.26 12.78
CA TRP A 160 19.06 35.16 12.33
C TRP A 160 18.51 33.73 12.53
N ALA A 161 19.27 32.71 12.11
CA ALA A 161 18.89 31.31 12.28
C ALA A 161 18.67 30.95 13.76
N ALA A 162 19.54 31.44 14.65
CA ALA A 162 19.41 31.22 16.08
C ALA A 162 18.18 31.93 16.68
N ARG A 163 17.87 33.19 16.28
CA ARG A 163 16.66 33.90 16.74
C ARG A 163 15.37 33.21 16.29
N LEU A 164 15.33 32.70 15.07
CA LEU A 164 14.18 31.95 14.56
C LEU A 164 13.98 30.66 15.37
N VAL A 165 15.01 29.81 15.46
CA VAL A 165 14.85 28.50 16.12
C VAL A 165 14.72 28.63 17.64
N ALA A 166 15.25 29.69 18.27
CA ALA A 166 14.99 29.97 19.68
C ALA A 166 13.49 30.18 19.95
N GLN A 167 12.80 30.95 19.11
CA GLN A 167 11.35 31.16 19.21
C GLN A 167 10.54 29.87 18.97
N VAL A 168 10.97 29.03 18.02
CA VAL A 168 10.38 27.69 17.82
C VAL A 168 10.58 26.83 19.07
N ALA A 169 11.78 26.84 19.66
CA ALA A 169 12.12 26.10 20.86
C ALA A 169 11.36 26.58 22.11
N ASP A 170 11.09 27.89 22.22
CA ASP A 170 10.20 28.44 23.26
C ASP A 170 8.76 27.92 23.10
N GLY A 171 8.22 27.89 21.86
CA GLY A 171 6.91 27.29 21.57
C GLY A 171 6.84 25.79 21.88
N VAL A 172 7.88 25.04 21.51
CA VAL A 172 8.01 23.60 21.85
C VAL A 172 8.11 23.40 23.37
N HIS A 173 8.84 24.24 24.09
CA HIS A 173 8.90 24.17 25.55
C HIS A 173 7.53 24.43 26.19
N ARG A 174 6.74 25.36 25.64
CA ARG A 174 5.37 25.62 26.10
C ARG A 174 4.45 24.40 25.93
N ILE A 175 4.59 23.65 24.84
CA ILE A 175 3.93 22.35 24.63
C ILE A 175 4.38 21.33 25.71
N HIS A 176 5.68 21.25 26.01
CA HIS A 176 6.22 20.35 27.03
C HIS A 176 5.71 20.62 28.44
N GLN A 177 5.44 21.89 28.79
CA GLN A 177 4.87 22.26 30.09
C GLN A 177 3.48 21.65 30.32
N GLN A 178 2.69 21.42 29.25
CA GLN A 178 1.40 20.74 29.31
C GLN A 178 1.52 19.20 29.29
N ARG A 179 2.74 18.66 29.51
CA ARG A 179 3.09 17.22 29.43
C ARG A 179 2.83 16.59 28.06
N LEU A 180 2.74 17.41 27.01
CA LEU A 180 2.64 16.98 25.61
C LEU A 180 4.05 16.94 24.98
N CYS A 181 4.20 16.21 23.88
CA CYS A 181 5.39 16.23 23.02
C CYS A 181 4.92 16.32 21.57
N HIS A 182 5.67 17.02 20.72
CA HIS A 182 5.24 17.33 19.35
C HIS A 182 5.44 16.15 18.39
N ARG A 183 6.54 15.40 18.53
CA ARG A 183 6.84 14.12 17.85
C ARG A 183 7.00 14.17 16.32
N ASP A 184 6.45 15.17 15.62
CA ASP A 184 6.59 15.41 14.17
C ASP A 184 7.10 16.83 13.87
N LEU A 185 8.17 17.27 14.55
CA LEU A 185 8.78 18.57 14.28
C LEU A 185 9.51 18.59 12.94
N LYS A 186 9.02 19.42 12.02
CA LYS A 186 9.61 19.67 10.69
C LYS A 186 9.29 21.09 10.22
N PRO A 187 10.02 21.66 9.24
CA PRO A 187 9.78 23.01 8.74
C PRO A 187 8.39 23.20 8.09
N GLY A 188 7.69 22.12 7.73
CA GLY A 188 6.30 22.19 7.26
C GLY A 188 5.30 22.56 8.37
N ASN A 189 5.63 22.21 9.62
CA ASN A 189 4.80 22.41 10.82
C ASN A 189 5.21 23.68 11.59
N ILE A 190 6.06 24.52 10.99
CA ILE A 190 6.41 25.85 11.51
C ILE A 190 5.82 26.86 10.53
N LEU A 191 4.74 27.52 10.95
CA LEU A 191 4.10 28.59 10.19
C LEU A 191 4.81 29.90 10.53
N LEU A 192 5.17 30.68 9.53
CA LEU A 192 5.67 32.05 9.74
C LEU A 192 4.47 32.99 9.76
N VAL A 193 4.54 34.06 10.54
CA VAL A 193 3.59 35.18 10.56
C VAL A 193 4.38 36.46 10.55
N ARG A 194 4.12 37.36 9.60
CA ARG A 194 4.86 38.63 9.50
C ARG A 194 4.53 39.55 10.67
N ILE A 195 5.57 40.08 11.31
CA ILE A 195 5.49 41.12 12.33
C ILE A 195 5.83 42.46 11.66
N GLY A 196 5.00 43.47 11.90
CA GLY A 196 5.21 44.83 11.39
C GLY A 196 4.50 45.11 10.06
N ALA A 197 3.72 46.20 10.05
CA ALA A 197 3.12 46.76 8.85
C ALA A 197 3.96 47.96 8.40
N GLY A 198 4.58 47.88 7.22
CA GLY A 198 5.37 48.98 6.70
C GLY A 198 6.02 48.65 5.35
N GLN A 199 5.74 49.49 4.34
CA GLN A 199 6.52 49.54 3.11
C GLN A 199 7.90 50.12 3.47
N GLY A 200 8.91 49.26 3.68
CA GLY A 200 10.24 49.68 4.14
C GLY A 200 11.06 48.61 4.87
N GLY A 201 10.45 47.50 5.31
CA GLY A 201 11.20 46.32 5.74
C GLY A 201 11.90 45.64 4.56
N ASP A 202 13.10 45.09 4.81
CA ASP A 202 13.86 44.31 3.82
C ASP A 202 12.99 43.14 3.30
N PRO A 203 12.63 43.10 1.99
CA PRO A 203 11.75 42.07 1.45
C PRO A 203 12.39 40.67 1.44
N ASP A 204 13.72 40.58 1.54
CA ASP A 204 14.47 39.34 1.70
C ASP A 204 14.69 38.96 3.19
N ARG A 205 14.37 39.86 4.13
CA ARG A 205 14.41 39.63 5.58
C ARG A 205 13.18 40.19 6.33
N PRO A 206 11.96 39.67 6.10
CA PRO A 206 10.82 40.03 6.91
C PRO A 206 11.01 39.55 8.36
N ASP A 207 10.63 40.38 9.33
CA ASP A 207 10.54 39.96 10.73
C ASP A 207 9.38 38.96 10.89
N PHE A 208 9.69 37.66 10.89
CA PHE A 208 8.71 36.60 11.08
C PHE A 208 8.65 36.14 12.54
N ARG A 209 7.42 36.00 13.05
CA ARG A 209 7.12 35.17 14.21
C ARG A 209 6.90 33.74 13.74
N PRO A 210 7.73 32.75 14.12
CA PRO A 210 7.40 31.36 13.89
C PRO A 210 6.36 30.90 14.92
N LYS A 211 5.31 30.24 14.46
CA LYS A 211 4.33 29.51 15.27
C LYS A 211 4.42 28.01 14.97
N VAL A 212 4.57 27.23 16.03
CA VAL A 212 4.54 25.77 15.99
C VAL A 212 3.10 25.31 15.78
N ALA A 213 2.84 24.58 14.70
CA ALA A 213 1.54 24.13 14.26
C ALA A 213 1.49 22.59 14.17
N ASP A 214 0.29 22.02 14.22
CA ASP A 214 0.04 20.59 14.02
C ASP A 214 0.95 19.69 14.89
N LEU A 215 0.61 19.58 16.20
CA LEU A 215 1.08 18.45 17.00
C LEU A 215 0.75 17.18 16.22
N GLY A 216 1.77 16.39 15.93
CA GLY A 216 1.69 15.31 14.94
C GLY A 216 0.93 14.11 15.49
N LEU A 217 -0.39 14.26 15.56
CA LEU A 217 -1.38 13.34 16.13
C LEU A 217 -0.78 12.39 17.17
N ALA A 218 -0.36 13.00 18.28
CA ALA A 218 0.59 12.51 19.26
C ALA A 218 0.13 11.27 20.05
N SER A 219 -1.10 10.77 19.90
CA SER A 219 -1.51 9.46 20.44
C SER A 219 -1.40 8.30 19.44
N PHE A 220 -1.37 8.59 18.13
CA PHE A 220 -1.60 7.58 17.10
C PHE A 220 -0.41 6.62 16.94
N LEU A 221 0.74 6.94 17.55
CA LEU A 221 1.93 6.10 17.64
C LEU A 221 1.77 4.88 18.58
N ASP A 222 0.67 4.80 19.32
CA ASP A 222 0.36 3.64 20.15
C ASP A 222 -0.01 2.41 19.30
N ASP A 223 -0.42 2.60 18.04
CA ASP A 223 -0.59 1.55 17.02
C ASP A 223 0.75 1.20 16.31
N PRO A 224 1.19 -0.07 16.30
CA PRO A 224 2.27 -0.55 15.44
C PRO A 224 2.08 -0.24 13.94
N ALA A 225 0.85 -0.14 13.44
CA ALA A 225 0.54 0.21 12.05
C ALA A 225 0.85 1.68 11.71
N ALA A 226 0.65 2.61 12.65
CA ALA A 226 1.08 4.00 12.48
C ALA A 226 2.62 4.12 12.47
N THR A 227 3.29 3.34 13.34
CA THR A 227 4.75 3.23 13.34
C THR A 227 5.27 2.64 12.01
N ALA A 228 4.52 1.71 11.41
CA ALA A 228 4.78 1.16 10.07
C ALA A 228 4.55 2.15 8.92
N SER A 229 3.75 3.19 9.14
CA SER A 229 3.48 4.27 8.18
C SER A 229 4.60 5.32 8.18
N LEU A 230 5.30 5.52 9.29
CA LEU A 230 6.45 6.44 9.39
C LEU A 230 7.61 6.07 8.44
N SER A 231 7.85 4.79 8.18
CA SER A 231 8.85 4.33 7.20
C SER A 231 8.38 4.37 5.74
N ARG A 232 7.08 4.63 5.51
CA ARG A 232 6.47 4.89 4.19
C ARG A 232 6.19 6.38 3.93
N GLY A 233 6.45 7.25 4.91
CA GLY A 233 6.33 8.70 4.73
C GLY A 233 7.29 9.23 3.64
N PRO A 234 7.00 10.39 3.02
CA PRO A 234 7.92 11.01 2.08
C PRO A 234 9.33 11.18 2.70
N VAL A 235 10.38 10.98 1.90
CA VAL A 235 11.81 11.15 2.30
C VAL A 235 12.03 12.41 3.15
N GLY A 236 11.29 13.48 2.84
CA GLY A 236 11.36 14.76 3.53
C GLY A 236 10.87 14.78 4.99
N THR A 237 10.04 13.84 5.46
CA THR A 237 9.58 13.82 6.85
C THR A 237 10.59 13.12 7.77
N MET A 238 11.19 12.01 7.31
CA MET A 238 12.18 11.25 8.09
C MET A 238 13.47 12.03 8.40
N ALA A 239 13.79 13.07 7.63
CA ALA A 239 15.02 13.85 7.79
C ALA A 239 15.17 14.59 9.14
N TYR A 240 14.07 14.75 9.90
CA TYR A 240 14.07 15.38 11.23
C TYR A 240 13.77 14.38 12.37
N MET A 241 13.56 13.10 12.04
CA MET A 241 13.19 12.05 13.00
C MET A 241 14.33 11.78 13.99
N ALA A 242 13.99 11.66 15.28
CA ALA A 242 14.97 11.34 16.30
C ALA A 242 15.37 9.85 16.29
N PRO A 243 16.63 9.51 16.66
CA PRO A 243 17.12 8.14 16.78
C PRO A 243 16.25 7.19 17.62
N GLU A 244 15.66 7.66 18.72
CA GLU A 244 14.74 6.86 19.55
C GLU A 244 13.37 6.61 18.90
N GLN A 245 12.93 7.50 18.00
CA GLN A 245 11.74 7.27 17.17
C GLN A 245 12.05 6.23 16.09
N ALA A 246 13.20 6.36 15.42
CA ALA A 246 13.65 5.38 14.42
C ALA A 246 13.86 3.98 15.04
N ARG A 247 14.36 3.89 16.27
CA ARG A 247 14.49 2.63 17.03
C ARG A 247 13.19 2.16 17.69
N GLY A 248 12.05 2.85 17.50
CA GLY A 248 10.75 2.49 18.08
C GLY A 248 10.70 2.48 19.61
N ARG A 249 11.64 3.14 20.30
CA ARG A 249 11.80 3.04 21.77
C ARG A 249 10.82 3.94 22.51
N ARG A 250 9.55 3.53 22.56
CA ARG A 250 8.42 4.28 23.13
C ARG A 250 8.71 4.93 24.50
N ARG A 251 9.39 4.23 25.41
CA ARG A 251 9.76 4.73 26.75
C ARG A 251 10.85 5.80 26.76
N GLU A 252 11.59 5.98 25.66
CA GLU A 252 12.62 7.00 25.47
C GLU A 252 12.07 8.25 24.73
N ILE A 253 10.86 8.19 24.16
CA ILE A 253 10.22 9.33 23.48
C ILE A 253 9.72 10.36 24.50
N GLY A 254 10.20 11.58 24.40
CA GLY A 254 9.86 12.68 25.32
C GLY A 254 10.43 14.02 24.86
N PRO A 255 10.58 15.02 25.76
CA PRO A 255 11.10 16.35 25.40
C PRO A 255 12.42 16.35 24.62
N ALA A 256 13.32 15.40 24.91
CA ALA A 256 14.60 15.24 24.22
C ALA A 256 14.46 14.79 22.75
N THR A 257 13.33 14.21 22.36
CA THR A 257 12.97 13.86 20.97
C THR A 257 12.72 15.11 20.15
N ASP A 258 11.90 16.02 20.67
CA ASP A 258 11.62 17.29 20.02
C ASP A 258 12.88 18.18 19.94
N VAL A 259 13.78 18.11 20.93
CA VAL A 259 15.12 18.74 20.88
C VAL A 259 15.95 18.24 19.70
N TYR A 260 15.86 16.96 19.32
CA TYR A 260 16.55 16.45 18.13
C TYR A 260 15.95 17.05 16.85
N GLY A 261 14.62 17.10 16.75
CA GLY A 261 13.91 17.72 15.63
C GLY A 261 14.27 19.19 15.44
N LEU A 262 14.30 19.97 16.54
CA LEU A 262 14.80 21.35 16.56
C LEU A 262 16.26 21.44 16.05
N GLY A 263 17.12 20.49 16.45
CA GLY A 263 18.50 20.40 15.97
C GLY A 263 18.61 20.13 14.47
N ALA A 264 17.77 19.25 13.92
CA ALA A 264 17.71 18.94 12.50
C ALA A 264 17.16 20.09 11.65
N ILE A 265 16.16 20.81 12.16
CA ILE A 265 15.61 22.03 11.55
C ILE A 265 16.70 23.13 11.53
N LEU A 266 17.39 23.36 12.65
CA LEU A 266 18.49 24.31 12.74
C LEU A 266 19.64 23.98 11.77
N PHE A 267 19.98 22.68 11.61
CA PHE A 267 20.94 22.24 10.62
C PHE A 267 20.53 22.69 9.21
N GLU A 268 19.28 22.44 8.80
CA GLU A 268 18.81 22.78 7.45
C GLU A 268 18.75 24.29 7.22
N VAL A 269 18.29 25.06 8.22
CA VAL A 269 18.26 26.54 8.14
C VAL A 269 19.67 27.12 7.94
N VAL A 270 20.68 26.60 8.64
CA VAL A 270 22.07 27.10 8.54
C VAL A 270 22.81 26.56 7.31
N ALA A 271 22.64 25.29 6.97
CA ALA A 271 23.35 24.66 5.85
C ALA A 271 22.65 24.84 4.48
N GLY A 272 21.39 25.27 4.46
CA GLY A 272 20.56 25.34 3.25
C GLY A 272 20.26 23.97 2.62
N ARG A 273 20.52 22.89 3.35
CA ARG A 273 20.27 21.48 3.00
C ARG A 273 20.13 20.63 4.26
N ARG A 274 19.34 19.56 4.19
CA ARG A 274 19.12 18.62 5.31
C ARG A 274 20.42 17.93 5.74
N ALA A 275 20.46 17.48 6.99
CA ALA A 275 21.58 16.70 7.52
C ALA A 275 21.84 15.43 6.69
N TYR A 276 20.77 14.78 6.24
CA TYR A 276 20.79 13.57 5.41
C TYR A 276 20.26 13.81 3.99
N ALA A 277 20.77 14.84 3.30
CA ALA A 277 20.20 15.33 2.03
C ALA A 277 20.33 14.38 0.82
N SER A 278 21.30 13.45 0.84
CA SER A 278 21.59 12.52 -0.27
C SER A 278 21.27 11.06 0.04
N ALA A 279 20.60 10.80 1.17
CA ALA A 279 20.30 9.46 1.67
C ALA A 279 18.85 9.08 1.35
N SER A 280 18.65 7.86 0.89
CA SER A 280 17.34 7.20 0.80
C SER A 280 16.70 7.05 2.18
N CYS A 281 15.39 6.79 2.24
CA CYS A 281 14.69 6.52 3.50
C CYS A 281 15.36 5.42 4.34
N GLY A 282 15.84 4.35 3.68
CA GLY A 282 16.55 3.25 4.33
C GLY A 282 17.88 3.70 4.94
N GLU A 283 18.70 4.42 4.18
CA GLU A 283 20.00 4.93 4.67
C GLU A 283 19.84 5.96 5.80
N ILE A 284 18.80 6.79 5.78
CA ILE A 284 18.46 7.68 6.91
C ILE A 284 18.11 6.83 8.14
N PHE A 285 17.25 5.82 7.97
CA PHE A 285 16.76 4.98 9.05
C PHE A 285 17.88 4.11 9.68
N GLU A 286 18.78 3.57 8.85
CA GLU A 286 19.99 2.86 9.27
C GLU A 286 20.98 3.82 9.97
N SER A 287 21.21 5.01 9.39
CA SER A 287 22.04 6.05 10.00
C SER A 287 21.47 6.58 11.31
N LEU A 288 20.14 6.52 11.53
CA LEU A 288 19.50 6.89 12.79
C LEU A 288 19.60 5.79 13.85
N GLN A 289 19.52 4.52 13.46
CA GLN A 289 19.61 3.38 14.36
C GLN A 289 21.04 3.03 14.79
N SER A 290 22.02 3.15 13.90
CA SER A 290 23.43 2.84 14.15
C SER A 290 24.11 3.77 15.18
N ASP A 291 25.30 3.36 15.62
CA ASP A 291 26.18 4.17 16.48
C ASP A 291 26.99 5.24 15.73
N VAL A 292 26.81 5.36 14.40
CA VAL A 292 27.45 6.40 13.59
C VAL A 292 26.95 7.78 14.06
N PRO A 293 27.84 8.74 14.38
CA PRO A 293 27.42 10.08 14.79
C PRO A 293 26.56 10.77 13.71
N SER A 294 25.60 11.59 14.14
CA SER A 294 24.83 12.43 13.21
C SER A 294 25.78 13.34 12.40
N PRO A 295 25.51 13.60 11.10
CA PRO A 295 26.38 14.40 10.23
C PRO A 295 26.79 15.73 10.88
N PRO A 296 28.09 16.08 10.95
CA PRO A 296 28.54 17.30 11.59
C PRO A 296 28.22 18.51 10.70
N LEU A 297 27.60 19.54 11.27
CA LEU A 297 27.26 20.79 10.56
C LEU A 297 28.47 21.38 9.81
N LYS A 298 29.67 21.32 10.40
CA LYS A 298 30.91 21.84 9.81
C LYS A 298 31.26 21.20 8.45
N GLY A 299 30.83 19.96 8.20
CA GLY A 299 30.99 19.29 6.90
C GLY A 299 29.94 19.71 5.86
N ALA A 300 28.82 20.31 6.28
CA ALA A 300 27.79 20.83 5.37
C ALA A 300 27.89 22.35 5.16
N CYS A 301 28.36 23.09 6.17
CA CYS A 301 28.65 24.51 6.12
C CYS A 301 30.02 24.77 6.77
N PRO A 302 31.12 24.80 5.98
CA PRO A 302 32.46 25.05 6.49
C PRO A 302 32.61 26.42 7.18
N LYS A 303 31.77 27.40 6.82
CA LYS A 303 31.74 28.73 7.46
C LYS A 303 31.06 28.74 8.84
N ALA A 304 30.34 27.68 9.24
CA ALA A 304 29.62 27.65 10.50
C ALA A 304 30.54 27.82 11.72
N SER A 305 30.12 28.62 12.69
CA SER A 305 30.91 28.91 13.90
C SER A 305 31.02 27.69 14.81
N ARG A 306 32.02 27.72 15.70
CA ARG A 306 32.17 26.70 16.74
C ARG A 306 30.94 26.68 17.68
N ALA A 307 30.31 27.83 17.93
CA ALA A 307 29.10 27.90 18.74
C ALA A 307 27.93 27.19 18.06
N MET A 308 27.65 27.49 16.79
CA MET A 308 26.55 26.86 16.04
C MET A 308 26.74 25.34 15.88
N CYS A 309 27.95 24.91 15.53
CA CYS A 309 28.31 23.49 15.53
C CYS A 309 28.15 22.82 16.90
N THR A 310 28.36 23.55 18.00
CA THR A 310 28.17 23.02 19.36
C THR A 310 26.69 22.82 19.70
N VAL A 311 25.83 23.77 19.35
CA VAL A 311 24.38 23.66 19.59
C VAL A 311 23.77 22.53 18.77
N VAL A 312 24.00 22.52 17.45
CA VAL A 312 23.51 21.44 16.55
C VAL A 312 24.08 20.08 16.95
N GLY A 313 25.39 20.00 17.24
CA GLY A 313 26.04 18.76 17.68
C GLY A 313 25.68 18.29 19.09
N THR A 314 25.04 19.14 19.90
CA THR A 314 24.44 18.76 21.20
C THR A 314 23.01 18.27 21.00
N ALA A 315 22.19 19.03 20.27
CA ALA A 315 20.80 18.68 19.96
C ALA A 315 20.69 17.35 19.18
N MET A 316 21.56 17.12 18.18
CA MET A 316 21.51 15.94 17.31
C MET A 316 22.31 14.72 17.84
N ARG A 317 22.56 14.61 19.15
CA ARG A 317 23.22 13.43 19.74
C ARG A 317 22.37 12.15 19.58
N LYS A 318 23.02 11.03 19.26
CA LYS A 318 22.35 9.73 19.03
C LYS A 318 21.62 9.15 20.25
N ASP A 319 22.15 9.43 21.43
CA ASP A 319 21.57 9.09 22.72
C ASP A 319 20.99 10.36 23.34
N ALA A 320 19.69 10.34 23.63
CA ALA A 320 18.92 11.44 24.19
C ALA A 320 19.51 11.94 25.52
N ARG A 321 20.22 11.08 26.27
CA ARG A 321 20.85 11.44 27.55
C ARG A 321 22.00 12.44 27.41
N TYR A 322 22.48 12.74 26.21
CA TYR A 322 23.53 13.75 25.96
C TYR A 322 23.04 15.00 25.20
N ARG A 323 21.72 15.14 24.99
CA ARG A 323 21.10 16.35 24.44
C ARG A 323 20.83 17.38 25.54
N TYR A 324 20.31 18.54 25.15
CA TYR A 324 19.62 19.45 26.06
C TYR A 324 18.47 18.71 26.76
N ALA A 325 18.27 18.94 28.06
CA ALA A 325 17.23 18.28 28.84
C ALA A 325 15.83 18.80 28.50
N THR A 326 15.73 20.06 28.06
CA THR A 326 14.50 20.73 27.68
C THR A 326 14.72 21.58 26.42
N ALA A 327 13.64 21.91 25.71
CA ALA A 327 13.71 22.87 24.60
C ALA A 327 14.11 24.28 25.06
N ALA A 328 13.79 24.68 26.31
CA ALA A 328 14.22 25.95 26.89
C ALA A 328 15.75 26.05 27.04
N GLU A 329 16.45 24.99 27.47
CA GLU A 329 17.92 24.98 27.52
C GLU A 329 18.55 25.20 26.13
N MET A 330 17.94 24.64 25.08
CA MET A 330 18.37 24.87 23.70
C MET A 330 18.05 26.31 23.25
N ALA A 331 16.88 26.84 23.60
CA ALA A 331 16.49 28.22 23.30
C ALA A 331 17.45 29.23 23.95
N ASP A 332 17.88 29.00 25.19
CA ASP A 332 18.87 29.82 25.91
C ASP A 332 20.23 29.85 25.22
N ASP A 333 20.72 28.70 24.76
CA ASP A 333 21.98 28.63 23.99
C ASP A 333 21.86 29.29 22.61
N LEU A 334 20.69 29.24 21.97
CA LEU A 334 20.44 29.96 20.72
C LEU A 334 20.34 31.47 20.93
N LYS A 335 19.67 31.94 22.00
CA LYS A 335 19.63 33.35 22.40
C LYS A 335 21.03 33.87 22.67
N ARG A 336 21.86 33.12 23.41
CA ARG A 336 23.29 33.43 23.61
C ARG A 336 24.04 33.58 22.29
N LEU A 337 23.88 32.64 21.37
CA LEU A 337 24.54 32.67 20.05
C LEU A 337 24.13 33.92 19.25
N ALA A 338 22.84 34.23 19.19
CA ALA A 338 22.31 35.43 18.53
C ALA A 338 22.89 36.75 19.08
N ASP A 339 23.18 36.78 20.39
CA ASP A 339 23.80 37.91 21.10
C ASP A 339 25.33 37.90 21.01
N GLY A 340 25.96 36.89 20.41
CA GLY A 340 27.43 36.71 20.39
C GLY A 340 28.03 36.24 21.72
N ARG A 341 27.21 35.74 22.65
CA ARG A 341 27.63 35.22 23.96
C ARG A 341 28.03 33.73 23.87
N PRO A 342 28.96 33.23 24.71
CA PRO A 342 29.33 31.82 24.73
C PRO A 342 28.16 30.87 25.05
N VAL A 343 28.01 29.83 24.22
CA VAL A 343 27.07 28.71 24.42
C VAL A 343 27.60 27.71 25.46
N ARG A 344 26.70 27.08 26.21
CA ARG A 344 27.01 26.15 27.31
C ARG A 344 27.11 24.69 26.84
N GLY A 345 26.23 24.28 25.92
CA GLY A 345 26.00 22.88 25.56
C GLY A 345 25.47 22.05 26.74
N ALA A 346 25.43 20.72 26.58
CA ALA A 346 24.95 19.82 27.64
C ALA A 346 25.79 19.87 28.93
N THR A 347 25.11 19.70 30.06
CA THR A 347 25.64 19.89 31.42
C THR A 347 26.78 18.93 31.80
N TRP A 348 27.68 19.40 32.68
CA TRP A 348 28.95 18.74 33.02
C TRP A 348 28.85 17.27 33.49
N PRO A 349 27.89 16.87 34.36
CA PRO A 349 27.79 15.48 34.82
C PRO A 349 27.57 14.47 33.69
N ARG A 350 26.92 14.90 32.60
CA ARG A 350 26.55 14.06 31.45
C ARG A 350 27.75 13.85 30.51
N LYS A 351 28.79 14.68 30.58
CA LYS A 351 30.04 14.52 29.81
C LYS A 351 30.94 13.43 30.41
N ALA A 352 31.02 13.33 31.74
CA ALA A 352 31.90 12.36 32.41
C ALA A 352 31.49 10.90 32.14
N PHE A 353 30.19 10.60 32.19
CA PHE A 353 29.65 9.25 31.98
C PHE A 353 29.98 8.68 30.58
N TYR A 354 30.00 9.53 29.56
CA TYR A 354 30.31 9.15 28.16
C TYR A 354 31.76 8.67 27.96
N PHE A 355 32.72 9.18 28.73
CA PHE A 355 34.14 8.79 28.60
C PHE A 355 34.50 7.52 29.39
N LEU A 356 33.75 7.21 30.46
CA LEU A 356 34.02 6.03 31.30
C LEU A 356 33.63 4.71 30.62
N SER A 357 32.65 4.71 29.72
CA SER A 357 32.05 3.49 29.15
C SER A 357 32.85 2.83 28.01
N LYS A 358 34.16 3.12 27.85
CA LYS A 358 34.95 2.69 26.68
C LYS A 358 36.32 2.03 26.97
N ARG A 359 36.57 1.51 28.17
CA ARG A 359 37.78 0.70 28.46
C ARG A 359 37.46 -0.62 29.16
N ARG A 360 38.03 -1.72 28.66
CA ARG A 360 38.12 -3.04 29.33
C ARG A 360 39.56 -3.55 29.25
N ALA A 361 40.04 -4.15 30.33
CA ALA A 361 41.34 -4.81 30.46
C ALA A 361 41.16 -6.34 30.52
N GLY A 362 42.23 -7.14 30.43
CA GLY A 362 42.15 -8.61 30.41
C GLY A 362 43.23 -9.33 31.22
N ALA A 363 43.05 -10.66 31.38
CA ALA A 363 44.01 -11.75 31.75
C ALA A 363 44.90 -11.56 33.03
N ALA A 364 45.29 -12.55 33.85
CA ALA A 364 45.07 -13.99 34.07
C ALA A 364 45.42 -14.31 35.58
N GLY A 365 45.47 -15.52 36.16
CA GLY A 365 45.18 -16.90 35.70
C GLY A 365 45.66 -17.98 36.70
N VAL A 366 45.15 -19.21 36.57
CA VAL A 366 45.71 -20.53 36.99
C VAL A 366 46.35 -20.69 38.38
N VAL A 367 45.52 -20.79 39.43
CA VAL A 367 45.71 -21.74 40.57
C VAL A 367 44.56 -22.78 40.61
N ALA A 368 43.61 -22.68 39.67
CA ALA A 368 42.25 -23.12 39.89
C ALA A 368 41.98 -24.63 39.68
N ALA A 369 42.89 -25.41 39.09
CA ALA A 369 42.59 -26.70 38.44
C ALA A 369 41.78 -27.74 39.26
N ALA A 370 42.04 -27.91 40.57
CA ALA A 370 41.28 -28.85 41.41
C ALA A 370 39.96 -28.27 41.92
N ALA A 371 39.93 -26.97 42.23
CA ALA A 371 38.68 -26.23 42.44
C ALA A 371 37.84 -26.16 41.14
N VAL A 372 38.47 -26.30 39.97
CA VAL A 372 37.87 -26.35 38.61
C VAL A 372 37.30 -27.72 38.25
N ALA A 373 37.26 -28.69 39.18
CA ALA A 373 36.48 -29.92 39.03
C ALA A 373 35.17 -29.87 39.86
N ALA A 374 35.25 -29.58 41.17
CA ALA A 374 34.06 -29.48 42.04
C ALA A 374 33.36 -28.11 41.89
N GLY A 375 34.13 -27.04 42.06
CA GLY A 375 33.78 -25.73 41.51
C GLY A 375 33.83 -25.71 39.99
N GLY A 376 34.20 -26.80 39.31
CA GLY A 376 33.97 -27.02 37.87
C GLY A 376 32.55 -27.47 37.55
N ALA A 377 31.98 -28.36 38.36
CA ALA A 377 30.58 -28.73 38.27
C ALA A 377 29.67 -27.59 38.77
N GLU A 378 30.09 -26.87 39.81
CA GLU A 378 29.38 -25.68 40.28
C GLU A 378 29.63 -24.47 39.37
N MET A 379 30.82 -24.24 38.82
CA MET A 379 31.00 -23.30 37.69
C MET A 379 30.20 -23.75 36.49
N TRP A 380 30.13 -25.02 36.13
CA TRP A 380 29.32 -25.47 34.99
C TRP A 380 27.82 -25.28 35.25
N ARG A 381 27.35 -25.43 36.50
CA ARG A 381 25.99 -25.03 36.91
C ARG A 381 25.81 -23.51 36.84
N LEU A 382 26.72 -22.72 37.41
CA LEU A 382 26.67 -21.26 37.45
C LEU A 382 26.88 -20.63 36.07
N GLU A 383 27.69 -21.22 35.19
CA GLU A 383 27.88 -20.88 33.79
C GLU A 383 26.70 -21.36 32.96
N ARG A 384 26.11 -22.54 33.21
CA ARG A 384 24.82 -22.90 32.57
C ARG A 384 23.69 -22.01 33.02
N ALA A 385 23.69 -21.52 34.26
CA ALA A 385 22.71 -20.62 34.85
C ALA A 385 22.95 -19.15 34.43
N ALA A 386 24.21 -18.73 34.26
CA ALA A 386 24.60 -17.43 33.74
C ALA A 386 24.42 -17.36 32.23
N ALA A 387 24.78 -18.42 31.49
CA ALA A 387 24.44 -18.58 30.07
C ALA A 387 22.93 -18.75 29.88
N ALA A 388 22.20 -19.38 30.81
CA ALA A 388 20.74 -19.40 30.80
C ALA A 388 20.18 -17.99 31.02
N SER A 389 20.69 -17.26 32.02
CA SER A 389 20.24 -15.90 32.33
C SER A 389 20.64 -14.90 31.25
N ALA A 390 21.78 -15.09 30.59
CA ALA A 390 22.25 -14.28 29.47
C ALA A 390 21.49 -14.62 28.18
N TRP A 391 21.17 -15.89 27.93
CA TRP A 391 20.31 -16.31 26.82
C TRP A 391 18.86 -15.84 27.03
N LEU A 392 18.32 -15.95 28.25
CA LEU A 392 17.04 -15.37 28.63
C LEU A 392 17.05 -13.85 28.47
N GLY A 393 18.09 -13.16 28.94
CA GLY A 393 18.25 -11.71 28.75
C GLY A 393 18.33 -11.31 27.28
N ARG A 394 19.02 -12.10 26.44
CA ARG A 394 18.97 -11.93 24.98
C ARG A 394 17.55 -12.15 24.45
N MET A 395 16.87 -13.23 24.83
CA MET A 395 15.49 -13.54 24.40
C MET A 395 14.47 -12.48 24.84
N GLU A 396 14.68 -11.81 25.97
CA GLU A 396 13.84 -10.68 26.42
C GLU A 396 14.02 -9.42 25.56
N THR A 397 15.21 -9.19 24.99
CA THR A 397 15.50 -8.00 24.16
C THR A 397 15.65 -8.29 22.66
N ALA A 398 15.51 -9.55 22.24
CA ALA A 398 15.84 -10.00 20.90
C ALA A 398 14.94 -9.38 19.82
N THR A 399 15.58 -8.93 18.75
CA THR A 399 14.91 -8.59 17.50
C THR A 399 14.39 -9.86 16.80
N PRO A 400 13.36 -9.73 15.93
CA PRO A 400 12.89 -10.82 15.06
C PRO A 400 14.01 -11.57 14.31
N SER A 401 15.07 -10.88 13.91
CA SER A 401 16.28 -11.43 13.30
C SER A 401 17.05 -12.37 14.22
N GLU A 402 17.30 -11.94 15.47
CA GLU A 402 18.11 -12.70 16.43
C GLU A 402 17.39 -13.94 16.95
N LEU A 403 16.06 -13.93 17.00
CA LEU A 403 15.24 -15.07 17.48
C LEU A 403 15.49 -16.36 16.69
N ALA A 404 15.78 -16.29 15.39
CA ALA A 404 16.04 -17.46 14.55
C ALA A 404 17.40 -18.15 14.86
N ASP A 405 18.35 -17.41 15.45
CA ASP A 405 19.63 -17.94 15.93
C ASP A 405 19.54 -18.33 17.41
N LEU A 406 18.90 -17.52 18.26
CA LEU A 406 18.73 -17.84 19.70
C LEU A 406 17.94 -19.13 19.96
N VAL A 407 16.93 -19.44 19.14
CA VAL A 407 16.18 -20.71 19.18
C VAL A 407 17.07 -21.92 18.79
N ARG A 408 18.18 -21.69 18.06
CA ARG A 408 19.17 -22.73 17.73
C ARG A 408 20.18 -22.97 18.87
N GLU A 409 20.45 -21.96 19.69
CA GLU A 409 21.47 -22.03 20.75
C GLU A 409 21.11 -22.94 21.93
N ARG A 410 19.81 -23.07 22.27
CA ARG A 410 19.39 -23.83 23.46
C ARG A 410 17.95 -24.33 23.36
N ASP A 411 17.73 -25.57 23.83
CA ASP A 411 16.40 -26.14 23.99
C ASP A 411 15.65 -25.52 25.19
N GLY A 412 14.43 -25.02 24.98
CA GLY A 412 13.56 -24.42 26.00
C GLY A 412 13.04 -25.42 27.05
N GLY A 413 13.28 -26.71 26.85
CA GLY A 413 12.99 -27.78 27.81
C GLY A 413 13.90 -27.82 29.05
N ASP A 414 14.95 -26.98 29.13
CA ASP A 414 15.82 -26.92 30.31
C ASP A 414 15.03 -26.44 31.56
N PRO A 415 14.97 -27.24 32.65
CA PRO A 415 14.20 -26.92 33.85
C PRO A 415 14.60 -25.59 34.51
N SER A 416 15.84 -25.12 34.30
CA SER A 416 16.33 -23.86 34.87
C SER A 416 15.77 -22.60 34.19
N VAL A 417 15.21 -22.72 32.97
CA VAL A 417 14.65 -21.58 32.21
C VAL A 417 13.16 -21.69 31.97
N SER A 418 12.61 -22.91 31.90
CA SER A 418 11.19 -23.14 31.59
C SER A 418 10.19 -22.33 32.44
N PRO A 419 10.36 -22.18 33.78
CA PRO A 419 9.47 -21.32 34.59
C PRO A 419 9.52 -19.83 34.19
N ARG A 420 10.72 -19.34 33.82
CA ARG A 420 10.92 -17.95 33.40
C ARG A 420 10.36 -17.70 31.99
N LEU A 421 10.52 -18.66 31.08
CA LEU A 421 9.88 -18.63 29.75
C LEU A 421 8.34 -18.68 29.88
N ALA A 422 7.78 -19.47 30.80
CA ALA A 422 6.35 -19.47 31.07
C ALA A 422 5.86 -18.10 31.58
N ALA A 423 6.60 -17.46 32.48
CA ALA A 423 6.30 -16.09 32.93
C ALA A 423 6.42 -15.04 31.80
N MET A 424 7.41 -15.19 30.91
CA MET A 424 7.55 -14.36 29.70
C MET A 424 6.39 -14.55 28.72
N PHE A 425 5.87 -15.77 28.56
CA PHE A 425 4.69 -16.06 27.74
C PHE A 425 3.39 -15.51 28.34
N GLY A 426 3.33 -15.43 29.69
CA GLY A 426 2.27 -14.72 30.42
C GLY A 426 2.35 -13.19 30.33
N SER A 427 3.41 -12.62 29.76
CA SER A 427 3.57 -11.16 29.62
C SER A 427 2.59 -10.58 28.59
N GLU A 428 2.12 -9.35 28.86
CA GLU A 428 1.37 -8.56 27.86
C GLU A 428 2.26 -8.01 26.74
N GLU A 429 3.60 -8.03 26.91
CA GLU A 429 4.55 -7.51 25.92
C GLU A 429 4.70 -8.47 24.73
N PRO A 430 4.24 -8.11 23.51
CA PRO A 430 4.09 -9.09 22.42
C PRO A 430 5.41 -9.71 21.94
N THR A 431 6.51 -8.94 21.96
CA THR A 431 7.84 -9.41 21.58
C THR A 431 8.36 -10.43 22.58
N ARG A 432 8.33 -10.10 23.88
CA ARG A 432 8.77 -10.98 24.97
C ARG A 432 7.94 -12.28 25.01
N LYS A 433 6.64 -12.17 24.76
CA LYS A 433 5.72 -13.31 24.60
C LYS A 433 6.05 -14.16 23.38
N LEU A 434 6.38 -13.56 22.24
CA LEU A 434 6.80 -14.29 21.03
C LEU A 434 8.13 -15.02 21.21
N SER A 435 9.13 -14.38 21.84
CA SER A 435 10.41 -15.03 22.17
C SER A 435 10.19 -16.29 23.01
N ALA A 436 9.36 -16.18 24.05
CA ALA A 436 9.01 -17.31 24.90
C ALA A 436 8.20 -18.38 24.18
N ALA A 437 7.23 -17.97 23.34
CA ALA A 437 6.43 -18.90 22.55
C ALA A 437 7.30 -19.70 21.56
N LEU A 438 8.25 -19.06 20.89
CA LEU A 438 9.22 -19.73 20.00
C LEU A 438 10.11 -20.72 20.75
N ALA A 439 10.55 -20.39 21.97
CA ALA A 439 11.34 -21.32 22.80
C ALA A 439 10.54 -22.54 23.31
N LEU A 440 9.22 -22.40 23.47
CA LEU A 440 8.35 -23.41 24.08
C LEU A 440 7.47 -24.18 23.09
N ALA A 441 7.34 -23.71 21.84
CA ALA A 441 6.39 -24.21 20.86
C ALA A 441 6.47 -25.72 20.60
N SER A 442 7.67 -26.32 20.60
CA SER A 442 7.87 -27.76 20.40
C SER A 442 7.31 -28.64 21.53
N ARG A 443 6.97 -28.06 22.69
CA ARG A 443 6.42 -28.77 23.86
C ARG A 443 5.05 -28.25 24.34
N ARG A 444 4.63 -27.06 23.89
CA ARG A 444 3.42 -26.37 24.35
C ARG A 444 2.55 -25.98 23.15
N PRO A 445 1.44 -26.70 22.88
CA PRO A 445 0.53 -26.41 21.77
C PRO A 445 0.00 -24.97 21.77
N GLU A 446 -0.21 -24.38 22.95
CA GLU A 446 -0.63 -22.99 23.12
C GLU A 446 0.44 -21.99 22.66
N CYS A 447 1.72 -22.32 22.84
CA CYS A 447 2.84 -21.53 22.33
C CYS A 447 2.99 -21.69 20.82
N ALA A 448 2.89 -22.91 20.28
CA ALA A 448 2.90 -23.15 18.83
C ALA A 448 1.76 -22.40 18.11
N ARG A 449 0.54 -22.45 18.67
CA ARG A 449 -0.60 -21.68 18.17
C ARG A 449 -0.32 -20.17 18.17
N TYR A 450 0.19 -19.62 19.27
CA TYR A 450 0.54 -18.20 19.35
C TYR A 450 1.64 -17.80 18.35
N VAL A 451 2.64 -18.66 18.07
CA VAL A 451 3.66 -18.40 17.05
C VAL A 451 3.03 -18.29 15.65
N VAL A 452 2.12 -19.21 15.30
CA VAL A 452 1.42 -19.17 14.00
C VAL A 452 0.48 -17.96 13.92
N ASP A 453 -0.36 -17.75 14.93
CA ASP A 453 -1.27 -16.58 15.02
C ASP A 453 -0.49 -15.27 14.89
N ARG A 454 0.69 -15.17 15.51
CA ARG A 454 1.53 -13.97 15.42
C ARG A 454 2.18 -13.84 14.05
N LEU A 455 2.73 -14.92 13.47
CA LEU A 455 3.35 -14.93 12.14
C LEU A 455 2.37 -14.47 11.05
N LEU A 456 1.14 -15.00 11.07
CA LEU A 456 0.09 -14.67 10.10
C LEU A 456 -0.44 -13.24 10.26
N GLY A 457 -0.28 -12.64 11.45
CA GLY A 457 -0.62 -11.23 11.73
C GLY A 457 0.53 -10.23 11.56
N LEU A 458 1.71 -10.64 11.08
CA LEU A 458 2.82 -9.73 10.79
C LEU A 458 2.64 -9.06 9.41
N PRO A 459 3.07 -7.79 9.25
CA PRO A 459 3.19 -7.21 7.92
C PRO A 459 4.30 -7.92 7.13
N PRO A 460 4.16 -8.11 5.80
CA PRO A 460 5.03 -8.99 5.00
C PRO A 460 6.54 -8.81 5.24
N ARG A 461 7.03 -7.56 5.28
CA ARG A 461 8.45 -7.22 5.53
C ARG A 461 9.05 -7.77 6.83
N ASP A 462 8.22 -8.01 7.84
CA ASP A 462 8.65 -8.46 9.17
C ASP A 462 8.50 -9.99 9.31
N MET A 463 7.92 -10.67 8.31
CA MET A 463 7.66 -12.12 8.32
C MET A 463 8.92 -12.96 8.14
N GLY A 464 9.84 -12.57 7.26
CA GLY A 464 10.99 -13.39 6.85
C GLY A 464 11.79 -14.00 8.02
N PRO A 465 12.24 -13.20 9.01
CA PRO A 465 12.95 -13.72 10.17
C PRO A 465 12.08 -14.62 11.08
N ILE A 466 10.84 -14.23 11.33
CA ILE A 466 9.93 -14.98 12.22
C ILE A 466 9.49 -16.30 11.57
N ALA A 467 9.25 -16.35 10.27
CA ALA A 467 8.97 -17.58 9.54
C ALA A 467 10.12 -18.59 9.71
N ARG A 468 11.38 -18.13 9.56
CA ARG A 468 12.58 -18.98 9.76
C ARG A 468 12.77 -19.44 11.21
N ALA A 469 12.37 -18.64 12.20
CA ALA A 469 12.37 -19.05 13.60
C ALA A 469 11.24 -20.06 13.89
N ALA A 470 10.03 -19.77 13.42
CA ALA A 470 8.84 -20.62 13.56
C ALA A 470 9.06 -22.00 12.93
N ALA A 471 9.66 -22.07 11.74
CA ALA A 471 9.93 -23.33 11.04
C ALA A 471 10.97 -24.24 11.75
N ARG A 472 11.65 -23.74 12.78
CA ARG A 472 12.51 -24.51 13.68
C ARG A 472 11.80 -24.84 15.01
N ALA A 473 10.98 -23.91 15.49
CA ALA A 473 10.29 -23.98 16.78
C ALA A 473 9.00 -24.83 16.76
N VAL A 474 8.29 -24.85 15.64
CA VAL A 474 6.96 -25.47 15.45
C VAL A 474 7.14 -26.64 14.47
N PRO A 475 7.18 -27.90 14.92
CA PRO A 475 7.48 -29.06 14.06
C PRO A 475 6.47 -29.27 12.92
N ASP A 476 5.20 -28.98 13.18
CA ASP A 476 4.06 -29.12 12.27
C ASP A 476 3.68 -27.80 11.58
N LEU A 477 4.62 -26.85 11.48
CA LEU A 477 4.34 -25.53 10.88
C LEU A 477 3.77 -25.61 9.46
N PRO A 478 4.31 -26.43 8.52
CA PRO A 478 3.77 -26.50 7.17
C PRO A 478 2.30 -26.93 7.16
N ASP A 479 1.94 -27.96 7.92
CA ASP A 479 0.55 -28.44 8.04
C ASP A 479 -0.39 -27.36 8.59
N ARG A 480 0.07 -26.57 9.57
CA ARG A 480 -0.69 -25.44 10.13
C ARG A 480 -0.87 -24.28 9.14
N LEU A 481 0.16 -23.98 8.34
CA LEU A 481 0.08 -22.95 7.31
C LEU A 481 -0.84 -23.39 6.16
N GLU A 482 -0.77 -24.65 5.73
CA GLU A 482 -1.69 -25.21 4.73
C GLU A 482 -3.15 -25.20 5.22
N ALA A 483 -3.39 -25.53 6.50
CA ALA A 483 -4.73 -25.48 7.10
C ALA A 483 -5.30 -24.05 7.17
N GLU A 484 -4.50 -23.03 7.50
CA GLU A 484 -4.95 -21.63 7.47
C GLU A 484 -5.10 -21.11 6.03
N LEU A 485 -4.28 -21.58 5.07
CA LEU A 485 -4.42 -21.26 3.65
C LEU A 485 -5.74 -21.80 3.06
N ALA A 486 -6.20 -22.97 3.52
CA ALA A 486 -7.48 -23.58 3.17
C ALA A 486 -8.69 -23.05 3.98
N ASN A 487 -8.51 -22.11 4.91
CA ASN A 487 -9.59 -21.58 5.74
C ASN A 487 -10.32 -20.41 5.04
N HIS A 488 -11.52 -20.68 4.50
CA HIS A 488 -12.36 -19.67 3.85
C HIS A 488 -13.15 -18.76 4.83
N GLY A 489 -12.97 -18.92 6.15
CA GLY A 489 -13.63 -18.12 7.19
C GLY A 489 -14.86 -18.78 7.82
N GLY A 490 -15.61 -18.02 8.62
CA GLY A 490 -16.77 -18.51 9.39
C GLY A 490 -16.49 -18.80 10.87
N ASP A 491 -15.32 -18.42 11.37
CA ASP A 491 -14.80 -18.67 12.72
C ASP A 491 -15.02 -17.51 13.71
N GLY A 492 -15.88 -16.54 13.37
CA GLY A 492 -16.20 -15.37 14.20
C GLY A 492 -15.12 -14.28 14.23
N ARG A 493 -14.09 -14.36 13.36
CA ARG A 493 -13.04 -13.35 13.20
C ARG A 493 -13.54 -12.06 12.54
N ALA A 494 -12.74 -10.99 12.61
CA ALA A 494 -13.11 -9.68 12.06
C ALA A 494 -13.13 -9.69 10.50
N PRO A 495 -13.94 -8.82 9.86
CA PRO A 495 -13.96 -8.70 8.39
C PRO A 495 -12.56 -8.47 7.79
N GLY A 496 -12.22 -9.23 6.76
CA GLY A 496 -10.91 -9.19 6.08
C GLY A 496 -9.75 -9.84 6.85
N GLU A 497 -9.93 -10.29 8.09
CA GLU A 497 -8.92 -11.02 8.84
C GLU A 497 -8.61 -12.41 8.23
N PRO A 498 -9.59 -13.23 7.79
CA PRO A 498 -9.32 -14.51 7.11
C PRO A 498 -8.45 -14.34 5.85
N SER A 499 -8.74 -13.33 5.02
CA SER A 499 -7.98 -13.04 3.80
C SER A 499 -6.52 -12.70 4.08
N ARG A 500 -6.26 -11.88 5.11
CA ARG A 500 -4.90 -11.54 5.55
C ARG A 500 -4.15 -12.76 6.06
N ARG A 501 -4.81 -13.64 6.83
CA ARG A 501 -4.19 -14.87 7.35
C ARG A 501 -3.87 -15.86 6.23
N ARG A 502 -4.76 -16.05 5.25
CA ARG A 502 -4.50 -16.85 4.04
C ARG A 502 -3.29 -16.32 3.26
N ALA A 503 -3.23 -15.01 3.01
CA ALA A 503 -2.10 -14.40 2.33
C ALA A 503 -0.78 -14.56 3.12
N GLY A 504 -0.82 -14.35 4.43
CA GLY A 504 0.32 -14.57 5.33
C GLY A 504 0.78 -16.04 5.36
N ALA A 505 -0.13 -16.99 5.23
CA ALA A 505 0.22 -18.41 5.19
C ALA A 505 0.96 -18.75 3.90
N ALA A 506 0.43 -18.31 2.76
CA ALA A 506 1.08 -18.46 1.45
C ALA A 506 2.46 -17.76 1.40
N LEU A 507 2.58 -16.54 1.93
CA LEU A 507 3.87 -15.84 2.03
C LEU A 507 4.87 -16.60 2.92
N SER A 508 4.40 -17.18 4.03
CA SER A 508 5.24 -18.00 4.93
C SER A 508 5.74 -19.27 4.26
N LEU A 509 4.88 -19.97 3.50
CA LEU A 509 5.26 -21.17 2.73
C LEU A 509 6.29 -20.82 1.64
N ALA A 510 6.08 -19.71 0.90
CA ALA A 510 7.01 -19.20 -0.09
C ALA A 510 8.39 -18.82 0.51
N LEU A 511 8.40 -18.10 1.63
CA LEU A 511 9.61 -17.71 2.37
C LEU A 511 10.46 -18.90 2.84
N LEU A 512 9.81 -20.03 3.12
CA LEU A 512 10.46 -21.25 3.62
C LEU A 512 10.96 -22.17 2.50
N GLY A 513 10.70 -21.85 1.23
CA GLY A 513 11.07 -22.68 0.08
C GLY A 513 10.56 -24.11 0.21
N ARG A 514 9.34 -24.28 0.76
CA ARG A 514 8.72 -25.59 0.95
C ARG A 514 7.84 -25.93 -0.25
N PRO A 515 7.80 -27.19 -0.71
CA PRO A 515 6.77 -27.63 -1.65
C PRO A 515 5.40 -27.57 -0.97
N TRP A 516 4.38 -27.17 -1.72
CA TRP A 516 3.03 -26.90 -1.22
C TRP A 516 2.17 -28.11 -1.58
N ARG A 517 1.44 -28.70 -0.63
CA ARG A 517 0.55 -29.85 -0.94
C ARG A 517 -0.66 -29.44 -1.77
N SER A 518 -1.18 -28.22 -1.59
CA SER A 518 -2.11 -27.59 -2.52
C SER A 518 -1.84 -26.10 -2.64
N LEU A 519 -1.72 -25.65 -3.89
CA LEU A 519 -1.70 -24.24 -4.29
C LEU A 519 -3.10 -23.74 -4.68
N GLU A 520 -4.12 -24.61 -4.69
CA GLU A 520 -5.48 -24.28 -5.13
C GLU A 520 -6.12 -23.12 -4.35
N PRO A 521 -5.94 -22.96 -3.02
CA PRO A 521 -6.56 -21.83 -2.31
C PRO A 521 -5.97 -20.46 -2.66
N LEU A 522 -4.74 -20.39 -3.23
CA LEU A 522 -4.24 -19.14 -3.84
C LEU A 522 -4.95 -18.81 -5.17
N GLY A 523 -5.59 -19.81 -5.79
CA GLY A 523 -6.40 -19.65 -6.98
C GLY A 523 -7.89 -19.47 -6.72
N ASP A 524 -8.33 -19.45 -5.45
CA ASP A 524 -9.74 -19.28 -5.07
C ASP A 524 -10.24 -17.88 -5.50
N LEU A 525 -11.13 -17.85 -6.48
CA LEU A 525 -11.75 -16.61 -6.97
C LEU A 525 -12.59 -15.91 -5.89
N ALA A 526 -13.09 -16.65 -4.89
CA ALA A 526 -13.95 -16.11 -3.83
C ALA A 526 -13.21 -15.24 -2.79
N ASP A 527 -11.88 -15.24 -2.75
CA ASP A 527 -11.09 -14.30 -1.92
C ASP A 527 -10.04 -13.51 -2.71
N PRO A 528 -10.47 -12.47 -3.44
CA PRO A 528 -9.55 -11.61 -4.20
C PRO A 528 -8.63 -10.77 -3.30
N ASP A 529 -9.04 -10.46 -2.07
CA ASP A 529 -8.18 -9.76 -1.10
C ASP A 529 -6.95 -10.61 -0.75
N ALA A 530 -7.12 -11.92 -0.48
CA ALA A 530 -5.98 -12.80 -0.19
C ALA A 530 -5.02 -12.93 -1.37
N ARG A 531 -5.53 -13.05 -2.60
CA ARG A 531 -4.70 -13.12 -3.83
C ARG A 531 -3.87 -11.85 -3.99
N ALA A 532 -4.50 -10.68 -3.88
CA ALA A 532 -3.83 -9.39 -4.01
C ALA A 532 -2.82 -9.13 -2.88
N LEU A 533 -3.15 -9.50 -1.63
CA LEU A 533 -2.22 -9.40 -0.47
C LEU A 533 -1.02 -10.34 -0.61
N PHE A 534 -1.17 -11.52 -1.21
CA PHE A 534 -0.06 -12.40 -1.52
C PHE A 534 0.84 -11.78 -2.60
N VAL A 535 0.27 -11.40 -3.75
CA VAL A 535 1.00 -10.79 -4.88
C VAL A 535 1.83 -9.59 -4.42
N HIS A 536 1.20 -8.61 -3.75
CA HIS A 536 1.89 -7.40 -3.29
C HIS A 536 2.67 -7.59 -1.98
N GLY A 537 2.53 -8.73 -1.30
CA GLY A 537 3.29 -9.09 -0.12
C GLY A 537 4.66 -9.70 -0.43
N VAL A 538 4.80 -10.37 -1.58
CA VAL A 538 5.99 -11.12 -2.00
C VAL A 538 7.27 -10.26 -2.01
N GLY A 539 7.22 -9.09 -2.66
CA GLY A 539 8.36 -8.16 -2.72
C GLY A 539 8.77 -7.63 -1.34
N PRO A 540 7.85 -7.01 -0.57
CA PRO A 540 8.14 -6.54 0.79
C PRO A 540 8.62 -7.64 1.74
N ALA A 541 8.07 -8.85 1.67
CA ALA A 541 8.53 -10.00 2.46
C ALA A 541 9.94 -10.48 2.10
N SER A 542 10.50 -10.04 0.97
CA SER A 542 11.76 -10.54 0.42
C SER A 542 11.73 -12.05 0.17
N VAL A 543 10.63 -12.54 -0.42
CA VAL A 543 10.53 -13.93 -0.87
C VAL A 543 11.63 -14.21 -1.91
N PRO A 544 12.40 -15.31 -1.79
CA PRO A 544 13.44 -15.63 -2.76
C PRO A 544 12.86 -15.78 -4.18
N PRO A 545 13.38 -15.06 -5.19
CA PRO A 545 12.86 -15.15 -6.56
C PRO A 545 12.92 -16.57 -7.14
N SER A 546 13.94 -17.34 -6.77
CA SER A 546 14.10 -18.75 -7.15
C SER A 546 12.94 -19.62 -6.66
N ALA A 547 12.39 -19.36 -5.45
CA ALA A 547 11.26 -20.12 -4.92
C ALA A 547 9.97 -19.85 -5.71
N LEU A 548 9.73 -18.60 -6.13
CA LEU A 548 8.59 -18.27 -7.00
C LEU A 548 8.74 -18.92 -8.38
N LEU A 549 9.95 -18.90 -8.94
CA LEU A 549 10.26 -19.52 -10.23
C LEU A 549 10.05 -21.04 -10.19
N GLU A 550 10.56 -21.73 -9.16
CA GLU A 550 10.35 -23.18 -8.97
C GLU A 550 8.86 -23.54 -8.88
N LEU A 551 8.07 -22.75 -8.16
CA LEU A 551 6.62 -22.95 -8.07
C LEU A 551 5.93 -22.68 -9.42
N ALA A 552 6.26 -21.58 -10.10
CA ALA A 552 5.64 -21.23 -11.38
C ALA A 552 6.00 -22.22 -12.51
N SER A 553 7.23 -22.75 -12.51
CA SER A 553 7.69 -23.78 -13.46
C SER A 553 7.13 -25.19 -13.19
N SER A 554 6.55 -25.44 -12.01
CA SER A 554 6.04 -26.77 -11.69
C SER A 554 4.80 -27.13 -12.53
N PRO A 555 4.77 -28.31 -13.19
CA PRO A 555 3.60 -28.76 -13.95
C PRO A 555 2.42 -29.09 -13.03
N LEU A 556 2.67 -29.33 -11.73
CA LEU A 556 1.65 -29.60 -10.71
C LEU A 556 1.00 -28.33 -10.16
N THR A 557 1.51 -27.14 -10.50
CA THR A 557 0.94 -25.87 -10.04
C THR A 557 -0.40 -25.60 -10.73
N PRO A 558 -1.51 -25.44 -9.97
CA PRO A 558 -2.82 -25.12 -10.52
C PRO A 558 -2.79 -23.81 -11.33
N THR A 559 -3.52 -23.78 -12.44
CA THR A 559 -3.60 -22.64 -13.37
C THR A 559 -3.84 -21.31 -12.65
N ALA A 560 -4.85 -21.24 -11.77
CA ALA A 560 -5.19 -20.00 -11.07
C ALA A 560 -4.08 -19.53 -10.11
N ALA A 561 -3.31 -20.45 -9.50
CA ALA A 561 -2.13 -20.10 -8.72
C ALA A 561 -0.95 -19.66 -9.60
N ARG A 562 -0.76 -20.27 -10.79
CA ARG A 562 0.25 -19.84 -11.77
C ARG A 562 0.06 -18.39 -12.19
N ARG A 563 -1.19 -17.92 -12.37
CA ARG A 563 -1.51 -16.50 -12.61
C ARG A 563 -0.94 -15.61 -11.50
N GLN A 564 -1.26 -15.90 -10.24
CA GLN A 564 -0.81 -15.09 -9.11
C GLN A 564 0.71 -15.12 -8.94
N LEU A 565 1.37 -16.25 -9.18
CA LEU A 565 2.83 -16.36 -9.15
C LEU A 565 3.51 -15.49 -10.23
N LEU A 566 2.95 -15.44 -11.45
CA LEU A 566 3.43 -14.54 -12.51
C LEU A 566 3.28 -13.06 -12.11
N LEU A 567 2.12 -12.67 -11.57
CA LEU A 567 1.89 -11.31 -11.09
C LEU A 567 2.82 -10.94 -9.91
N ALA A 568 3.09 -11.88 -9.01
CA ALA A 568 3.98 -11.70 -7.87
C ALA A 568 5.46 -11.58 -8.24
N MET A 569 5.93 -12.32 -9.27
CA MET A 569 7.30 -12.19 -9.78
C MET A 569 7.59 -10.77 -10.29
N GLY A 570 6.61 -10.09 -10.87
CA GLY A 570 6.72 -8.69 -11.32
C GLY A 570 6.69 -7.65 -10.20
N GLU A 571 6.32 -8.01 -8.96
CA GLU A 571 6.47 -7.12 -7.79
C GLU A 571 7.92 -7.10 -7.25
N ILE A 572 8.78 -8.01 -7.71
CA ILE A 572 10.23 -7.99 -7.43
C ILE A 572 10.92 -7.19 -8.55
N PRO A 573 11.57 -6.04 -8.25
CA PRO A 573 12.32 -5.28 -9.25
C PRO A 573 13.38 -6.13 -9.94
N ALA A 574 13.66 -5.87 -11.22
CA ALA A 574 14.63 -6.66 -12.00
C ALA A 574 16.02 -6.78 -11.34
N ALA A 575 16.47 -5.75 -10.60
CA ALA A 575 17.73 -5.76 -9.85
C ALA A 575 17.73 -6.69 -8.61
N GLY A 576 16.56 -7.15 -8.15
CA GLY A 576 16.41 -8.15 -7.09
C GLY A 576 16.56 -9.60 -7.57
N TRP A 577 16.65 -9.82 -8.89
CA TRP A 577 16.86 -11.14 -9.48
C TRP A 577 18.35 -11.39 -9.78
N ARG A 578 18.77 -12.65 -9.65
CA ARG A 578 20.03 -13.12 -10.27
C ARG A 578 19.84 -13.17 -11.79
N ALA A 579 20.91 -12.91 -12.55
CA ALA A 579 20.84 -12.89 -14.01
C ALA A 579 20.25 -14.19 -14.60
N ASP A 580 20.75 -15.34 -14.15
CA ASP A 580 20.31 -16.66 -14.63
C ASP A 580 18.85 -16.95 -14.26
N ASP A 581 18.43 -16.63 -13.03
CA ASP A 581 17.05 -16.82 -12.58
C ASP A 581 16.08 -15.87 -13.33
N ARG A 582 16.50 -14.63 -13.62
CA ARG A 582 15.73 -13.69 -14.45
C ARG A 582 15.58 -14.22 -15.88
N ALA A 583 16.66 -14.70 -16.49
CA ALA A 583 16.62 -15.27 -17.84
C ALA A 583 15.67 -16.47 -17.92
N ARG A 584 15.73 -17.38 -16.93
CA ARG A 584 14.79 -18.51 -16.79
C ARG A 584 13.34 -18.06 -16.59
N ALA A 585 13.10 -17.02 -15.80
CA ALA A 585 11.76 -16.48 -15.58
C ALA A 585 11.17 -15.79 -16.83
N VAL A 586 11.99 -15.05 -17.58
CA VAL A 586 11.61 -14.47 -18.89
C VAL A 586 11.28 -15.58 -19.89
N GLU A 587 12.08 -16.65 -19.93
CA GLU A 587 11.84 -17.79 -20.81
C GLU A 587 10.55 -18.55 -20.45
N LEU A 588 10.32 -18.81 -19.16
CA LEU A 588 9.07 -19.38 -18.66
C LEU A 588 7.86 -18.52 -19.06
N ALA A 589 7.92 -17.21 -18.85
CA ALA A 589 6.84 -16.30 -19.20
C ALA A 589 6.58 -16.28 -20.73
N ALA A 590 7.63 -16.31 -21.56
CA ALA A 590 7.48 -16.41 -23.01
C ALA A 590 6.82 -17.73 -23.46
N GLN A 591 7.20 -18.85 -22.85
CA GLN A 591 6.61 -20.16 -23.14
C GLN A 591 5.15 -20.24 -22.72
N LEU A 592 4.81 -19.74 -21.53
CA LEU A 592 3.43 -19.67 -21.02
C LEU A 592 2.58 -18.70 -21.85
N TYR A 593 3.12 -17.55 -22.26
CA TYR A 593 2.45 -16.59 -23.13
C TYR A 593 1.99 -17.24 -24.45
N ALA A 594 2.87 -18.01 -25.09
CA ALA A 594 2.56 -18.62 -26.38
C ALA A 594 1.69 -19.87 -26.30
N ASN A 595 1.80 -20.66 -25.21
CA ASN A 595 1.32 -22.05 -25.18
C ASN A 595 0.37 -22.40 -24.03
N ASP A 596 0.26 -21.61 -22.96
CA ASP A 596 -0.72 -21.93 -21.91
C ASP A 596 -2.15 -21.71 -22.45
N ARG A 597 -3.02 -22.67 -22.14
CA ARG A 597 -4.43 -22.68 -22.59
C ARG A 597 -5.24 -21.60 -21.90
N ASP A 598 -4.81 -21.16 -20.72
CA ASP A 598 -5.56 -20.24 -19.89
C ASP A 598 -5.31 -18.77 -20.26
N ALA A 599 -6.39 -18.02 -20.44
CA ALA A 599 -6.33 -16.60 -20.81
C ALA A 599 -5.73 -15.72 -19.71
N GLY A 600 -5.98 -16.05 -18.43
CA GLY A 600 -5.37 -15.35 -17.29
C GLY A 600 -3.86 -15.58 -17.20
N VAL A 601 -3.37 -16.80 -17.47
CA VAL A 601 -1.93 -17.11 -17.54
C VAL A 601 -1.29 -16.42 -18.74
N HIS A 602 -1.95 -16.41 -19.90
CA HIS A 602 -1.51 -15.66 -21.09
C HIS A 602 -1.37 -14.16 -20.78
N GLY A 603 -2.42 -13.52 -20.24
CA GLY A 603 -2.40 -12.11 -19.86
C GLY A 603 -1.34 -11.78 -18.79
N ALA A 604 -1.25 -12.56 -17.72
CA ALA A 604 -0.25 -12.35 -16.67
C ALA A 604 1.19 -12.50 -17.19
N SER A 605 1.42 -13.41 -18.15
CA SER A 605 2.72 -13.57 -18.82
C SER A 605 3.04 -12.37 -19.73
N ARG A 606 2.06 -11.88 -20.50
CA ARG A 606 2.16 -10.65 -21.33
C ARG A 606 2.56 -9.45 -20.48
N TRP A 607 1.89 -9.28 -19.33
CA TRP A 607 2.17 -8.21 -18.37
C TRP A 607 3.59 -8.32 -17.80
N LEU A 608 3.98 -9.50 -17.32
CA LEU A 608 5.30 -9.73 -16.72
C LEU A 608 6.43 -9.39 -17.71
N LEU A 609 6.35 -9.88 -18.94
CA LEU A 609 7.29 -9.58 -20.02
C LEU A 609 7.40 -8.07 -20.29
N ARG A 610 6.26 -7.37 -20.47
CA ARG A 610 6.26 -5.91 -20.67
C ARG A 610 6.86 -5.16 -19.48
N SER A 611 6.51 -5.56 -18.25
CA SER A 611 7.01 -4.92 -17.01
C SER A 611 8.53 -5.04 -16.84
N TRP A 612 9.15 -6.02 -17.51
CA TRP A 612 10.60 -6.26 -17.51
C TRP A 612 11.31 -5.75 -18.76
N GLY A 613 10.62 -5.04 -19.66
CA GLY A 613 11.18 -4.45 -20.88
C GLY A 613 11.20 -5.37 -22.10
N GLU A 614 10.64 -6.58 -22.02
CA GLU A 614 10.66 -7.59 -23.09
C GLU A 614 9.57 -7.35 -24.17
N ALA A 615 9.17 -6.09 -24.39
CA ALA A 615 8.06 -5.73 -25.28
C ALA A 615 8.30 -6.17 -26.74
N ALA A 616 9.54 -6.05 -27.24
CA ALA A 616 9.91 -6.53 -28.57
C ALA A 616 9.74 -8.07 -28.71
N ARG A 617 9.99 -8.83 -27.64
CA ARG A 617 9.80 -10.28 -27.61
C ARG A 617 8.32 -10.66 -27.64
N VAL A 618 7.45 -9.89 -26.98
CA VAL A 618 5.99 -10.07 -27.09
C VAL A 618 5.52 -9.86 -28.54
N VAL A 619 5.97 -8.79 -29.21
CA VAL A 619 5.63 -8.53 -30.62
C VAL A 619 6.11 -9.63 -31.57
N GLN A 620 7.28 -10.24 -31.30
CA GLN A 620 7.77 -11.39 -32.08
C GLN A 620 6.91 -12.64 -31.87
N LEU A 621 6.47 -12.91 -30.63
CA LEU A 621 5.61 -14.05 -30.32
C LEU A 621 4.21 -13.89 -30.91
N ASP A 622 3.64 -12.68 -30.86
CA ASP A 622 2.31 -12.33 -31.39
C ASP A 622 2.08 -12.82 -32.83
N ALA A 623 3.09 -12.69 -33.69
CA ALA A 623 3.02 -13.10 -35.09
C ALA A 623 2.74 -14.61 -35.28
N GLY A 624 3.20 -15.44 -34.35
CA GLY A 624 2.96 -16.89 -34.34
C GLY A 624 1.66 -17.31 -33.65
N LEU A 625 0.88 -16.37 -33.09
CA LEU A 625 -0.34 -16.65 -32.33
C LEU A 625 -1.64 -16.35 -33.09
N VAL A 626 -1.54 -15.69 -34.25
CA VAL A 626 -2.69 -15.33 -35.08
C VAL A 626 -3.41 -16.59 -35.57
N SER A 627 -4.70 -16.70 -35.24
CA SER A 627 -5.59 -17.80 -35.61
C SER A 627 -7.04 -17.29 -35.69
N PRO A 628 -7.78 -17.53 -36.79
CA PRO A 628 -9.20 -17.15 -36.86
C PRO A 628 -10.02 -17.90 -35.81
N ASP A 629 -9.71 -19.18 -35.59
CA ASP A 629 -10.39 -20.07 -34.65
C ASP A 629 -9.64 -20.25 -33.33
N TYR A 630 -10.36 -20.69 -32.29
CA TYR A 630 -9.75 -21.14 -31.04
C TYR A 630 -8.97 -22.44 -31.25
N ARG A 631 -7.71 -22.46 -30.81
CA ARG A 631 -6.93 -23.71 -30.70
C ARG A 631 -7.64 -24.65 -29.72
N PRO A 632 -7.67 -25.98 -29.94
CA PRO A 632 -8.39 -26.92 -29.08
C PRO A 632 -8.02 -26.80 -27.59
N GLY A 633 -9.03 -26.49 -26.77
CA GLY A 633 -8.89 -26.31 -25.32
C GLY A 633 -8.27 -24.99 -24.87
N PHE A 634 -7.98 -24.03 -25.76
CA PHE A 634 -7.55 -22.69 -25.38
C PHE A 634 -8.75 -21.78 -25.04
N GLY A 635 -8.62 -21.02 -23.96
CA GLY A 635 -9.56 -19.97 -23.56
C GLY A 635 -9.31 -18.61 -24.22
N TRP A 636 -8.36 -18.52 -25.14
CA TRP A 636 -8.02 -17.30 -25.87
C TRP A 636 -7.62 -17.61 -27.33
N ARG A 637 -7.79 -16.62 -28.21
CA ARG A 637 -7.29 -16.62 -29.60
C ARG A 637 -6.78 -15.22 -29.94
N ARG A 638 -5.87 -15.10 -30.91
CA ARG A 638 -5.43 -13.80 -31.46
C ARG A 638 -5.93 -13.70 -32.88
N ASP A 639 -6.73 -12.68 -33.20
CA ASP A 639 -7.34 -12.55 -34.52
C ASP A 639 -6.36 -11.92 -35.53
N PRO A 640 -6.68 -11.93 -36.85
CA PRO A 640 -5.86 -11.30 -37.88
C PRO A 640 -5.64 -9.79 -37.73
N SER A 641 -6.51 -9.06 -37.01
CA SER A 641 -6.28 -7.64 -36.68
C SER A 641 -5.27 -7.40 -35.56
N GLY A 642 -4.85 -8.45 -34.86
CA GLY A 642 -3.92 -8.37 -33.73
C GLY A 642 -4.59 -8.00 -32.40
N LEU A 643 -5.90 -8.18 -32.26
CA LEU A 643 -6.58 -8.22 -30.97
C LEU A 643 -6.54 -9.65 -30.41
N THR A 644 -6.37 -9.78 -29.09
CA THR A 644 -6.55 -11.07 -28.42
C THR A 644 -7.96 -11.13 -27.87
N PHE A 645 -8.71 -12.18 -28.23
CA PHE A 645 -10.07 -12.44 -27.76
C PHE A 645 -10.08 -13.54 -26.70
N VAL A 646 -10.58 -13.21 -25.53
CA VAL A 646 -10.76 -14.12 -24.40
C VAL A 646 -12.17 -14.72 -24.45
N LEU A 647 -12.26 -16.04 -24.32
CA LEU A 647 -13.51 -16.78 -24.19
C LEU A 647 -14.06 -16.60 -22.77
N VAL A 648 -15.30 -16.12 -22.64
CA VAL A 648 -15.98 -15.96 -21.36
C VAL A 648 -17.12 -16.98 -21.26
N ALA A 649 -17.15 -17.75 -20.17
CA ALA A 649 -18.11 -18.81 -19.94
C ALA A 649 -19.29 -18.31 -19.09
N GLY A 650 -20.47 -18.20 -19.72
CA GLY A 650 -21.70 -17.72 -19.10
C GLY A 650 -21.86 -16.21 -19.21
N SER A 651 -22.80 -15.76 -20.04
CA SER A 651 -23.42 -14.44 -19.93
C SER A 651 -24.56 -14.47 -18.89
N PRO A 652 -25.10 -13.31 -18.49
CA PRO A 652 -26.33 -13.24 -17.68
C PRO A 652 -27.52 -14.02 -18.29
N ASP A 653 -27.58 -14.09 -19.62
CA ASP A 653 -28.64 -14.75 -20.40
C ASP A 653 -28.27 -16.20 -20.83
N GLY A 654 -27.15 -16.74 -20.33
CA GLY A 654 -26.75 -18.13 -20.54
C GLY A 654 -26.03 -18.45 -21.87
N HIS A 655 -25.75 -17.45 -22.71
CA HIS A 655 -24.95 -17.61 -23.94
C HIS A 655 -23.44 -17.61 -23.65
N ARG A 656 -22.65 -18.09 -24.61
CA ARG A 656 -21.17 -17.97 -24.60
C ARG A 656 -20.74 -16.85 -25.54
N PHE A 657 -19.79 -16.03 -25.08
CA PHE A 657 -19.21 -14.93 -25.86
C PHE A 657 -17.69 -14.89 -25.72
N GLU A 658 -17.06 -14.14 -26.61
CA GLU A 658 -15.66 -13.71 -26.48
C GLU A 658 -15.61 -12.18 -26.39
N ILE A 659 -14.55 -11.64 -25.76
CA ILE A 659 -14.29 -10.20 -25.61
C ILE A 659 -12.80 -9.89 -25.80
N SER A 660 -12.45 -8.72 -26.34
CA SER A 660 -11.05 -8.30 -26.52
C SER A 660 -10.34 -7.99 -25.20
N ASP A 661 -9.08 -8.44 -25.07
CA ASP A 661 -8.27 -8.31 -23.85
C ASP A 661 -7.91 -6.86 -23.52
N THR A 662 -7.87 -6.00 -24.53
CA THR A 662 -7.70 -4.54 -24.46
C THR A 662 -8.81 -3.81 -25.21
N GLU A 663 -8.97 -2.51 -24.97
CA GLU A 663 -9.67 -1.58 -25.88
C GLU A 663 -9.08 -1.65 -27.29
N VAL A 664 -9.86 -1.21 -28.29
CA VAL A 664 -9.38 -1.01 -29.66
C VAL A 664 -8.35 0.14 -29.66
N PRO A 665 -7.10 -0.09 -30.06
CA PRO A 665 -6.07 0.94 -30.08
C PRO A 665 -6.19 1.85 -31.32
N CYS A 666 -5.72 3.09 -31.22
CA CYS A 666 -5.80 4.10 -32.28
C CYS A 666 -5.28 3.61 -33.64
N ARG A 667 -4.18 2.86 -33.66
CA ARG A 667 -3.61 2.29 -34.89
C ARG A 667 -4.59 1.41 -35.67
N LEU A 668 -5.37 0.59 -34.96
CA LEU A 668 -6.33 -0.34 -35.57
C LEU A 668 -7.63 0.39 -35.95
N TYR A 669 -8.06 1.36 -35.12
CA TYR A 669 -9.22 2.18 -35.46
C TYR A 669 -9.01 3.01 -36.73
N GLN A 670 -7.79 3.52 -36.95
CA GLN A 670 -7.45 4.26 -38.18
C GLN A 670 -7.37 3.42 -39.45
N GLU A 671 -7.24 2.09 -39.37
CA GLU A 671 -7.43 1.23 -40.54
C GLU A 671 -8.89 1.26 -41.05
N HIS A 672 -9.86 1.57 -40.17
CA HIS A 672 -11.27 1.73 -40.51
C HIS A 672 -11.62 3.18 -40.88
N ALA A 673 -11.16 4.14 -40.08
CA ALA A 673 -11.41 5.58 -40.24
C ALA A 673 -10.08 6.36 -40.30
N PRO A 674 -9.42 6.46 -41.47
CA PRO A 674 -8.14 7.16 -41.64
C PRO A 674 -8.19 8.65 -41.22
N GLU A 675 -9.38 9.26 -41.27
CA GLU A 675 -9.67 10.63 -40.88
C GLU A 675 -9.89 10.83 -39.36
N PHE A 676 -9.83 9.77 -38.56
CA PHE A 676 -10.03 9.84 -37.10
C PHE A 676 -9.06 10.82 -36.43
N ASP A 677 -9.62 11.87 -35.82
CA ASP A 677 -8.86 12.85 -35.06
C ASP A 677 -8.41 12.25 -33.72
N ARG A 678 -7.10 12.05 -33.60
CA ARG A 678 -6.42 11.57 -32.39
C ARG A 678 -6.31 12.65 -31.31
N ARG A 679 -6.84 13.86 -31.49
CA ARG A 679 -6.79 14.92 -30.47
C ARG A 679 -7.85 14.73 -29.40
N VAL A 680 -7.39 14.61 -28.16
CA VAL A 680 -8.23 14.51 -26.98
C VAL A 680 -7.82 15.64 -26.04
N TYR A 681 -8.54 16.77 -26.16
CA TYR A 681 -8.13 18.06 -25.60
C TYR A 681 -6.72 18.46 -26.10
N ASP A 682 -5.75 18.65 -25.20
CA ASP A 682 -4.37 19.04 -25.50
C ASP A 682 -3.43 17.85 -25.81
N HIS A 683 -3.92 16.60 -25.70
CA HIS A 683 -3.14 15.39 -25.96
C HIS A 683 -3.42 14.81 -27.35
N VAL A 684 -2.39 14.26 -28.00
CA VAL A 684 -2.51 13.56 -29.30
C VAL A 684 -2.25 12.08 -29.06
N LEU A 685 -3.23 11.24 -29.33
CA LEU A 685 -3.18 9.81 -29.00
C LEU A 685 -2.06 9.06 -29.76
N ALA A 686 -1.31 8.25 -29.03
CA ALA A 686 -0.33 7.32 -29.58
C ALA A 686 -0.99 6.11 -30.26
N ASP A 687 -0.23 5.37 -31.06
CA ASP A 687 -0.72 4.21 -31.82
C ASP A 687 -1.32 3.10 -30.94
N ASP A 688 -0.75 2.90 -29.75
CA ASP A 688 -1.12 1.88 -28.77
C ASP A 688 -1.99 2.42 -27.62
N GLU A 689 -2.35 3.71 -27.65
CA GLU A 689 -3.39 4.27 -26.79
C GLU A 689 -4.79 3.91 -27.32
N PRO A 690 -5.81 3.78 -26.45
CA PRO A 690 -7.16 3.43 -26.87
C PRO A 690 -7.73 4.49 -27.83
N ALA A 691 -8.54 4.07 -28.80
CA ALA A 691 -9.30 4.99 -29.64
C ALA A 691 -10.39 5.68 -28.80
N LEU A 692 -10.21 6.98 -28.53
CA LEU A 692 -11.08 7.76 -27.66
C LEU A 692 -11.93 8.78 -28.45
N ASN A 693 -12.97 9.31 -27.79
CA ASN A 693 -13.99 10.19 -28.40
C ASN A 693 -14.78 9.53 -29.54
N VAL A 694 -14.71 8.20 -29.64
CA VAL A 694 -15.51 7.38 -30.56
C VAL A 694 -16.96 7.38 -30.07
N THR A 695 -17.94 7.49 -30.97
CA THR A 695 -19.35 7.32 -30.57
C THR A 695 -19.76 5.85 -30.63
N PHE A 696 -20.84 5.47 -29.95
CA PHE A 696 -21.39 4.11 -30.05
C PHE A 696 -21.69 3.70 -31.51
N LEU A 697 -22.14 4.63 -32.35
CA LEU A 697 -22.44 4.36 -33.76
C LEU A 697 -21.17 4.09 -34.57
N ASP A 698 -20.09 4.81 -34.29
CA ASP A 698 -18.81 4.60 -34.96
C ASP A 698 -18.14 3.30 -34.50
N GLY A 699 -18.25 2.98 -33.20
CA GLY A 699 -17.88 1.65 -32.68
C GLY A 699 -18.69 0.52 -33.32
N ALA A 700 -20.00 0.71 -33.54
CA ALA A 700 -20.87 -0.25 -34.21
C ALA A 700 -20.50 -0.45 -35.70
N ARG A 701 -20.12 0.65 -36.40
CA ARG A 701 -19.60 0.60 -37.77
C ARG A 701 -18.25 -0.12 -37.85
N PHE A 702 -17.34 0.19 -36.93
CA PHE A 702 -16.06 -0.51 -36.80
C PHE A 702 -16.26 -2.02 -36.53
N ALA A 703 -17.21 -2.38 -35.66
CA ALA A 703 -17.53 -3.78 -35.37
C ALA A 703 -18.10 -4.53 -36.60
N ASN A 704 -18.95 -3.88 -37.39
CA ASN A 704 -19.43 -4.42 -38.67
C ASN A 704 -18.27 -4.58 -39.69
N TRP A 705 -17.38 -3.60 -39.80
CA TRP A 705 -16.20 -3.67 -40.68
C TRP A 705 -15.22 -4.76 -40.25
N MET A 706 -15.02 -4.97 -38.93
CA MET A 706 -14.26 -6.11 -38.40
C MET A 706 -14.95 -7.45 -38.69
N SER A 707 -16.29 -7.48 -38.74
CA SER A 707 -17.05 -8.67 -39.14
C SER A 707 -16.83 -8.99 -40.61
N GLU A 708 -16.92 -7.99 -41.48
CA GLU A 708 -16.66 -8.10 -42.92
C GLU A 708 -15.24 -8.61 -43.21
N ARG A 709 -14.20 -8.02 -42.58
CA ARG A 709 -12.80 -8.48 -42.67
C ARG A 709 -12.62 -9.94 -42.22
N SER A 710 -13.52 -10.46 -41.40
CA SER A 710 -13.48 -11.81 -40.85
C SER A 710 -14.47 -12.78 -41.51
N GLY A 711 -15.19 -12.37 -42.56
CA GLY A 711 -16.22 -13.18 -43.23
C GLY A 711 -17.44 -13.49 -42.35
N LEU A 712 -17.71 -12.67 -41.34
CA LEU A 712 -18.82 -12.82 -40.40
C LEU A 712 -20.01 -11.92 -40.80
N PRO A 713 -21.26 -12.30 -40.46
CA PRO A 713 -22.40 -11.42 -40.66
C PRO A 713 -22.26 -10.15 -39.80
N PRO A 714 -22.81 -9.01 -40.22
CA PRO A 714 -22.86 -7.80 -39.39
C PRO A 714 -23.71 -8.04 -38.12
N ALA A 715 -23.41 -7.32 -37.05
CA ALA A 715 -24.21 -7.34 -35.82
C ALA A 715 -25.19 -6.16 -35.75
N PHE A 716 -24.91 -5.08 -36.47
CA PHE A 716 -25.77 -3.89 -36.56
C PHE A 716 -26.26 -3.68 -38.01
N PRO A 717 -27.42 -3.05 -38.24
CA PRO A 717 -27.86 -2.70 -39.58
C PRO A 717 -26.88 -1.72 -40.26
N PRO A 718 -26.66 -1.78 -41.58
CA PRO A 718 -25.73 -0.88 -42.28
C PRO A 718 -26.02 0.62 -42.09
N ALA A 719 -27.29 0.97 -41.88
CA ALA A 719 -27.76 2.33 -41.63
C ALA A 719 -28.06 2.58 -40.13
N VAL A 720 -27.25 2.03 -39.22
CA VAL A 720 -27.40 2.31 -37.77
C VAL A 720 -27.14 3.79 -37.47
N GLY A 721 -28.06 4.37 -36.70
CA GLY A 721 -28.12 5.77 -36.32
C GLY A 721 -28.73 5.93 -34.91
N VAL A 722 -28.84 7.16 -34.43
CA VAL A 722 -29.18 7.44 -33.02
C VAL A 722 -30.60 6.96 -32.65
N GLU A 723 -31.53 7.01 -33.60
CA GLU A 723 -32.95 6.68 -33.37
C GLU A 723 -33.31 5.21 -33.62
N ASN A 724 -32.40 4.44 -34.23
CA ASN A 724 -32.64 3.06 -34.71
C ASN A 724 -31.55 2.07 -34.26
N VAL A 725 -30.97 2.28 -33.07
CA VAL A 725 -30.12 1.26 -32.43
C VAL A 725 -30.98 0.03 -32.08
N PRO A 726 -30.70 -1.17 -32.64
CA PRO A 726 -31.52 -2.36 -32.43
C PRO A 726 -31.37 -2.92 -31.00
N PRO A 727 -32.44 -3.49 -30.40
CA PRO A 727 -32.41 -4.23 -29.12
C PRO A 727 -31.16 -5.09 -28.92
N ALA A 728 -30.60 -5.08 -27.70
CA ALA A 728 -29.45 -5.92 -27.36
C ALA A 728 -29.66 -7.40 -27.76
N ALA A 729 -30.86 -7.93 -27.57
CA ALA A 729 -31.24 -9.28 -27.97
C ALA A 729 -31.11 -9.55 -29.49
N GLU A 730 -31.35 -8.56 -30.35
CA GLU A 730 -31.17 -8.69 -31.80
C GLU A 730 -29.68 -8.71 -32.18
N VAL A 731 -28.88 -7.85 -31.56
CA VAL A 731 -27.41 -7.81 -31.76
C VAL A 731 -26.74 -9.08 -31.22
N LEU A 732 -27.21 -9.59 -30.09
CA LEU A 732 -26.76 -10.85 -29.48
C LEU A 732 -27.05 -12.09 -30.35
N ALA A 733 -28.09 -12.05 -31.18
CA ALA A 733 -28.42 -13.12 -32.13
C ALA A 733 -27.43 -13.21 -33.30
N SER A 734 -26.67 -12.15 -33.59
CA SER A 734 -25.64 -12.18 -34.62
C SER A 734 -24.37 -12.91 -34.16
N ARG A 735 -23.68 -13.52 -35.13
CA ARG A 735 -22.34 -14.11 -35.00
C ARG A 735 -21.22 -13.11 -35.31
N GLY A 736 -21.56 -11.86 -35.66
CA GLY A 736 -20.60 -10.78 -35.91
C GLY A 736 -19.95 -10.22 -34.65
N TYR A 737 -18.90 -9.43 -34.84
CA TYR A 737 -18.39 -8.57 -33.79
C TYR A 737 -19.38 -7.43 -33.51
N ARG A 738 -19.40 -7.03 -32.24
CA ARG A 738 -20.26 -6.00 -31.67
C ARG A 738 -19.56 -5.37 -30.46
N LEU A 739 -20.18 -4.36 -29.86
CA LEU A 739 -19.78 -3.91 -28.53
C LEU A 739 -20.29 -4.92 -27.48
N PRO A 740 -19.65 -5.04 -26.31
CA PRO A 740 -20.15 -5.85 -25.21
C PRO A 740 -21.48 -5.28 -24.69
N THR A 741 -22.34 -6.12 -24.12
CA THR A 741 -23.50 -5.61 -23.37
C THR A 741 -23.07 -5.11 -21.99
N THR A 742 -23.93 -4.32 -21.32
CA THR A 742 -23.69 -3.86 -19.96
C THR A 742 -23.51 -5.02 -18.96
N GLY A 743 -24.29 -6.10 -19.10
CA GLY A 743 -24.14 -7.32 -18.30
C GLY A 743 -22.88 -8.13 -18.64
N GLU A 744 -22.53 -8.27 -19.92
CA GLU A 744 -21.29 -8.96 -20.35
C GLU A 744 -20.03 -8.25 -19.86
N PHE A 745 -19.97 -6.91 -19.97
CA PHE A 745 -18.82 -6.15 -19.50
C PHE A 745 -18.66 -6.23 -17.99
N ALA A 746 -19.76 -6.12 -17.22
CA ALA A 746 -19.70 -6.26 -15.77
C ALA A 746 -19.17 -7.65 -15.34
N LEU A 747 -19.65 -8.72 -15.99
CA LEU A 747 -19.19 -10.09 -15.74
C LEU A 747 -17.71 -10.28 -16.12
N ALA A 748 -17.30 -9.74 -17.26
CA ALA A 748 -15.91 -9.76 -17.73
C ALA A 748 -14.97 -8.98 -16.79
N ALA A 749 -15.38 -7.80 -16.31
CA ALA A 749 -14.60 -6.95 -15.41
C ALA A 749 -14.45 -7.55 -14.00
N MET A 750 -15.51 -8.16 -13.46
CA MET A 750 -15.47 -8.87 -12.17
C MET A 750 -14.68 -10.19 -12.23
N ALA A 751 -14.48 -10.81 -13.40
CA ALA A 751 -13.68 -12.02 -13.58
C ALA A 751 -14.05 -13.19 -12.63
N GLY A 752 -15.33 -13.32 -12.28
CA GLY A 752 -15.83 -14.34 -11.36
C GLY A 752 -15.66 -14.03 -9.87
N THR A 753 -15.24 -12.83 -9.47
CA THR A 753 -15.23 -12.41 -8.06
C THR A 753 -16.59 -11.87 -7.62
N ALA A 754 -16.93 -12.05 -6.33
CA ALA A 754 -18.13 -11.47 -5.72
C ALA A 754 -17.97 -9.96 -5.38
N THR A 755 -16.78 -9.40 -5.54
CA THR A 755 -16.48 -7.98 -5.35
C THR A 755 -16.50 -7.21 -6.67
N PRO A 756 -16.83 -5.91 -6.66
CA PRO A 756 -16.78 -5.06 -7.86
C PRO A 756 -15.38 -4.95 -8.48
N ARG A 757 -14.31 -5.11 -7.67
CA ARG A 757 -12.93 -5.12 -8.16
C ARG A 757 -12.41 -6.55 -8.11
N TYR A 758 -11.83 -7.04 -9.20
CA TYR A 758 -11.28 -8.40 -9.30
C TYR A 758 -10.09 -8.67 -8.37
N PHE A 759 -9.43 -7.61 -7.86
CA PHE A 759 -8.39 -7.67 -6.83
C PHE A 759 -8.91 -7.36 -5.41
N GLY A 760 -10.22 -7.24 -5.25
CA GLY A 760 -10.88 -7.08 -3.96
C GLY A 760 -11.04 -5.64 -3.47
N GLU A 761 -11.35 -5.48 -2.19
CA GLU A 761 -11.76 -4.19 -1.64
C GLU A 761 -10.58 -3.26 -1.28
N LEU A 762 -9.35 -3.73 -1.41
CA LEU A 762 -8.08 -3.06 -1.08
C LEU A 762 -7.80 -1.79 -1.91
N ARG A 763 -8.40 -0.66 -1.52
CA ARG A 763 -8.31 0.63 -2.25
C ARG A 763 -6.88 1.12 -2.53
N ASP A 764 -5.92 0.87 -1.64
CA ASP A 764 -4.51 1.25 -1.81
C ASP A 764 -3.84 0.59 -3.04
N LEU A 765 -4.43 -0.49 -3.56
CA LEU A 765 -3.92 -1.21 -4.73
C LEU A 765 -4.52 -0.70 -6.06
N ILE A 766 -5.50 0.21 -6.05
CA ILE A 766 -6.12 0.74 -7.28
C ILE A 766 -5.07 1.19 -8.33
N PRO A 767 -4.01 1.95 -7.99
CA PRO A 767 -3.00 2.37 -8.97
C PRO A 767 -2.12 1.25 -9.56
N ARG A 768 -2.27 0.00 -9.09
CA ARG A 768 -1.58 -1.19 -9.63
C ARG A 768 -2.39 -1.94 -10.69
N TYR A 769 -3.70 -1.67 -10.76
CA TYR A 769 -4.69 -2.40 -11.55
C TYR A 769 -5.59 -1.51 -12.42
N ALA A 770 -5.66 -0.20 -12.13
CA ALA A 770 -6.49 0.75 -12.87
C ALA A 770 -5.82 2.12 -12.98
N PHE A 771 -5.89 2.73 -14.16
CA PHE A 771 -5.57 4.15 -14.34
C PHE A 771 -6.79 5.01 -14.01
N THR A 772 -6.68 5.84 -12.97
CA THR A 772 -7.73 6.75 -12.47
C THR A 772 -7.43 8.22 -12.78
N ALA A 773 -8.42 9.11 -12.65
CA ALA A 773 -8.28 10.56 -12.91
C ALA A 773 -7.44 11.27 -11.84
N ASP A 774 -7.17 10.62 -10.71
CA ASP A 774 -6.22 11.09 -9.71
C ASP A 774 -4.78 10.67 -10.06
N SER A 775 -4.60 9.57 -10.80
CA SER A 775 -3.30 9.08 -11.27
C SER A 775 -2.90 9.60 -12.65
N LEU A 776 -3.89 9.93 -13.48
CA LEU A 776 -3.74 10.51 -14.81
C LEU A 776 -3.93 12.02 -14.70
N GLY A 777 -2.95 12.82 -15.12
CA GLY A 777 -3.12 14.26 -15.23
C GLY A 777 -4.23 14.60 -16.24
N ARG A 778 -4.78 15.81 -16.20
CA ARG A 778 -5.73 16.25 -17.24
C ARG A 778 -4.99 16.66 -18.52
N PRO A 779 -5.22 16.02 -19.68
CA PRO A 779 -5.75 14.67 -19.90
C PRO A 779 -4.65 13.77 -20.49
N SER A 780 -4.08 12.90 -19.68
CA SER A 780 -3.12 11.88 -20.10
C SER A 780 -3.80 10.51 -20.07
N VAL A 781 -4.18 9.95 -21.21
CA VAL A 781 -4.50 8.51 -21.31
C VAL A 781 -3.20 7.71 -21.28
N GLN A 782 -3.25 6.37 -21.24
CA GLN A 782 -2.08 5.50 -21.31
C GLN A 782 -2.28 4.39 -22.36
N ALA A 783 -1.18 3.85 -22.87
CA ALA A 783 -1.20 2.73 -23.80
C ALA A 783 -1.91 1.50 -23.20
N VAL A 784 -2.68 0.78 -24.01
CA VAL A 784 -3.49 -0.35 -23.55
C VAL A 784 -2.60 -1.49 -23.02
N GLY A 785 -3.06 -2.16 -21.97
CA GLY A 785 -2.43 -3.34 -21.39
C GLY A 785 -1.16 -3.09 -20.57
N LEU A 786 -1.01 -1.91 -19.96
CA LEU A 786 0.18 -1.57 -19.15
C LEU A 786 0.09 -2.03 -17.68
N LEU A 787 -1.10 -1.98 -17.06
CA LEU A 787 -1.30 -2.45 -15.68
C LEU A 787 -1.60 -3.96 -15.63
N LYS A 788 -1.73 -4.51 -14.42
CA LYS A 788 -2.02 -5.94 -14.25
C LYS A 788 -3.38 -6.30 -14.84
N PRO A 789 -3.51 -7.42 -15.57
CA PRO A 789 -4.81 -7.92 -16.02
C PRO A 789 -5.60 -8.54 -14.87
N ASN A 790 -6.89 -8.78 -15.11
CA ASN A 790 -7.74 -9.58 -14.25
C ASN A 790 -7.53 -11.09 -14.45
N ASP A 791 -8.25 -11.91 -13.66
CA ASP A 791 -8.12 -13.37 -13.70
C ASP A 791 -8.59 -14.03 -15.01
N LEU A 792 -9.27 -13.30 -15.89
CA LEU A 792 -9.58 -13.71 -17.27
C LEU A 792 -8.51 -13.28 -18.29
N GLY A 793 -7.50 -12.51 -17.87
CA GLY A 793 -6.46 -11.97 -18.76
C GLY A 793 -6.84 -10.64 -19.41
N LEU A 794 -7.94 -10.01 -19.00
CA LEU A 794 -8.39 -8.71 -19.52
C LEU A 794 -7.66 -7.58 -18.81
N PHE A 795 -7.16 -6.63 -19.57
CA PHE A 795 -6.49 -5.42 -19.10
C PHE A 795 -7.47 -4.25 -19.01
N ASP A 796 -7.14 -3.21 -18.25
CA ASP A 796 -7.78 -1.88 -18.25
C ASP A 796 -9.30 -1.80 -17.94
N VAL A 797 -9.98 -2.93 -17.71
CA VAL A 797 -11.44 -3.04 -17.39
C VAL A 797 -11.94 -2.24 -16.18
N LEU A 798 -11.06 -1.54 -15.46
CA LEU A 798 -11.36 -0.68 -14.29
C LEU A 798 -10.89 0.78 -14.47
N GLY A 799 -10.37 1.18 -15.64
CA GLY A 799 -9.78 2.51 -15.83
C GLY A 799 -9.29 2.78 -17.26
N ASN A 800 -8.35 3.72 -17.41
CA ASN A 800 -7.82 4.20 -18.69
C ASN A 800 -8.85 4.94 -19.57
N ALA A 801 -9.94 4.28 -19.96
CA ALA A 801 -11.06 4.82 -20.74
C ALA A 801 -12.42 4.57 -20.04
N LEU A 802 -13.47 5.25 -20.51
CA LEU A 802 -14.85 4.76 -20.33
C LEU A 802 -15.19 3.75 -21.43
N GLU A 803 -15.81 2.64 -21.08
CA GLU A 803 -16.18 1.58 -22.02
C GLU A 803 -17.57 1.82 -22.63
N LEU A 804 -17.69 1.87 -23.95
CA LEU A 804 -19.00 1.88 -24.61
C LEU A 804 -19.64 0.49 -24.59
N CYS A 805 -20.86 0.40 -24.06
CA CYS A 805 -21.62 -0.84 -23.91
C CYS A 805 -23.02 -0.74 -24.51
N HIS A 806 -23.55 -1.84 -25.05
CA HIS A 806 -24.95 -1.96 -25.43
C HIS A 806 -25.79 -2.19 -24.16
N PHE A 807 -26.80 -1.37 -23.92
CA PHE A 807 -27.65 -1.49 -22.73
C PHE A 807 -28.64 -2.66 -22.86
N ASP A 808 -28.61 -3.58 -21.90
CA ASP A 808 -29.42 -4.81 -21.86
C ASP A 808 -30.51 -4.83 -20.77
N GLY A 809 -30.69 -3.75 -20.01
CA GLY A 809 -31.71 -3.64 -18.97
C GLY A 809 -33.07 -3.10 -19.44
N GLU A 810 -34.06 -3.11 -18.54
CA GLU A 810 -35.40 -2.56 -18.84
C GLU A 810 -35.37 -1.03 -19.08
N LEU A 811 -35.94 -0.61 -20.22
CA LEU A 811 -36.15 0.81 -20.54
C LEU A 811 -37.37 1.35 -19.77
N THR A 812 -37.11 2.12 -18.71
CA THR A 812 -38.16 2.84 -17.98
C THR A 812 -38.74 3.99 -18.81
N ARG A 813 -40.03 4.33 -18.60
CA ARG A 813 -40.71 5.43 -19.30
C ARG A 813 -39.88 6.72 -19.25
N GLY A 814 -39.41 7.17 -20.41
CA GLY A 814 -38.56 8.35 -20.59
C GLY A 814 -37.15 8.03 -21.09
N ARG A 815 -36.60 6.84 -20.82
CA ARG A 815 -35.33 6.39 -21.40
C ARG A 815 -35.53 5.98 -22.86
N ARG A 816 -34.80 6.61 -23.79
CA ARG A 816 -34.93 6.39 -25.24
C ARG A 816 -33.80 5.58 -25.88
N ASN A 817 -32.62 5.52 -25.26
CA ASN A 817 -31.41 5.06 -25.94
C ASN A 817 -30.87 3.76 -25.33
N GLN A 818 -30.41 2.85 -26.18
CA GLN A 818 -29.84 1.55 -25.81
C GLN A 818 -28.31 1.58 -25.63
N VAL A 819 -27.76 2.74 -25.31
CA VAL A 819 -26.32 2.98 -25.22
C VAL A 819 -25.99 3.32 -23.77
N SER A 820 -24.94 2.69 -23.25
CA SER A 820 -24.39 3.01 -21.93
C SER A 820 -22.87 3.20 -21.99
N SER A 821 -22.31 3.78 -20.93
CA SER A 821 -20.88 3.84 -20.69
C SER A 821 -20.57 3.22 -19.33
N CYS A 822 -19.67 2.24 -19.31
CA CYS A 822 -19.30 1.48 -18.13
C CYS A 822 -17.85 1.73 -17.70
N GLY A 823 -17.54 1.36 -16.45
CA GLY A 823 -16.18 1.45 -15.91
C GLY A 823 -15.68 2.89 -15.74
N GLY A 824 -14.42 3.11 -16.12
CA GLY A 824 -13.77 4.41 -16.03
C GLY A 824 -13.31 4.81 -14.63
N SER A 825 -12.69 5.99 -14.57
CA SER A 825 -11.74 6.37 -13.53
C SER A 825 -12.32 6.78 -12.17
N GLY A 826 -13.61 6.52 -11.92
CA GLY A 826 -14.39 7.02 -10.78
C GLY A 826 -14.93 5.92 -9.87
N ILE A 827 -14.20 4.81 -9.68
CA ILE A 827 -14.66 3.65 -8.89
C ILE A 827 -14.62 3.96 -7.38
N GLN A 828 -15.66 4.63 -6.87
CA GLN A 828 -15.84 4.90 -5.43
C GLN A 828 -16.71 3.84 -4.71
N SER A 829 -17.52 3.07 -5.45
CA SER A 829 -18.39 2.01 -4.91
C SER A 829 -18.67 0.89 -5.94
N SER A 830 -19.31 -0.19 -5.49
CA SER A 830 -19.76 -1.31 -6.32
C SER A 830 -20.79 -0.93 -7.39
N ALA A 831 -21.59 0.11 -7.14
CA ALA A 831 -22.61 0.59 -8.06
C ALA A 831 -22.04 1.12 -9.39
N ASN A 832 -20.74 1.44 -9.45
CA ASN A 832 -20.12 2.04 -10.63
C ASN A 832 -19.66 1.03 -11.70
N LEU A 833 -19.54 -0.27 -11.40
CA LEU A 833 -19.27 -1.29 -12.44
C LEU A 833 -20.52 -1.74 -13.19
N ALA A 834 -21.69 -1.66 -12.56
CA ALA A 834 -22.98 -1.97 -13.15
C ALA A 834 -23.86 -0.71 -13.28
N ALA A 835 -23.24 0.47 -13.41
CA ALA A 835 -23.95 1.74 -13.41
C ALA A 835 -24.97 1.80 -14.57
N ALA A 836 -26.24 1.87 -14.18
CA ALA A 836 -27.35 2.08 -15.10
C ALA A 836 -27.13 3.32 -15.97
N PRO A 837 -27.68 3.35 -17.21
CA PRO A 837 -27.40 4.40 -18.18
C PRO A 837 -27.68 5.77 -17.60
N ARG A 838 -26.77 6.72 -17.88
CA ARG A 838 -27.07 8.14 -17.79
C ARG A 838 -28.29 8.37 -18.66
N GLY A 839 -29.41 8.71 -18.03
CA GLY A 839 -30.61 9.11 -18.75
C GLY A 839 -30.29 10.42 -19.46
N GLU A 840 -30.52 10.43 -20.77
CA GLU A 840 -30.10 11.48 -21.71
C GLU A 840 -28.58 11.48 -22.01
N PRO A 841 -28.16 11.85 -23.24
CA PRO A 841 -26.75 12.16 -23.48
C PRO A 841 -26.32 13.20 -22.47
N ALA A 842 -25.14 13.02 -21.86
CA ALA A 842 -24.62 14.01 -20.94
C ALA A 842 -24.67 15.39 -21.63
N PRO A 843 -25.28 16.42 -21.01
CA PRO A 843 -25.27 17.76 -21.59
C PRO A 843 -23.81 18.14 -21.86
N ALA A 844 -23.57 18.90 -22.93
CA ALA A 844 -22.26 19.15 -23.56
C ALA A 844 -21.27 19.96 -22.69
N THR A 845 -21.41 19.91 -21.37
CA THR A 845 -20.80 20.76 -20.35
C THR A 845 -20.29 20.00 -19.13
N THR A 846 -20.39 18.66 -19.08
CA THR A 846 -19.71 17.86 -18.04
C THR A 846 -18.26 17.60 -18.48
N PRO A 847 -17.22 17.91 -17.69
CA PRO A 847 -15.82 17.71 -18.13
C PRO A 847 -15.53 16.22 -18.33
N PHE A 848 -15.34 15.82 -19.60
CA PHE A 848 -15.38 14.43 -20.04
C PHE A 848 -14.16 13.60 -19.58
N ILE A 849 -14.42 12.39 -19.11
CA ILE A 849 -13.49 11.27 -19.32
C ILE A 849 -13.76 10.78 -20.75
N PRO A 850 -12.74 10.61 -21.61
CA PRO A 850 -12.95 10.16 -22.97
C PRO A 850 -13.49 8.73 -23.01
N SER A 851 -14.41 8.44 -23.94
CA SER A 851 -14.96 7.09 -24.14
C SER A 851 -14.21 6.37 -25.25
N GLY A 852 -13.85 5.11 -25.00
CA GLY A 852 -13.33 4.14 -25.96
C GLY A 852 -14.19 2.88 -25.96
N PHE A 853 -13.73 1.81 -26.61
CA PHE A 853 -14.52 0.59 -26.75
C PHE A 853 -13.71 -0.67 -27.02
N ARG A 854 -14.33 -1.82 -26.74
CA ARG A 854 -13.88 -3.19 -27.00
C ARG A 854 -14.80 -3.89 -27.99
N LEU A 855 -14.30 -4.98 -28.54
CA LEU A 855 -15.11 -5.90 -29.33
C LEU A 855 -15.50 -7.13 -28.51
N ALA A 856 -16.76 -7.54 -28.67
CA ALA A 856 -17.30 -8.81 -28.22
C ALA A 856 -17.97 -9.54 -29.39
N ARG A 857 -18.17 -10.86 -29.25
CA ARG A 857 -18.86 -11.70 -30.26
C ARG A 857 -19.56 -12.87 -29.62
N THR A 858 -20.80 -13.15 -30.03
CA THR A 858 -21.57 -14.31 -29.54
C THR A 858 -21.11 -15.60 -30.23
N LEU A 859 -20.76 -16.62 -29.45
CA LEU A 859 -20.20 -17.90 -29.93
C LEU A 859 -21.18 -19.08 -29.86
N SER A 860 -22.14 -19.05 -28.94
CA SER A 860 -23.24 -20.03 -28.87
C SER A 860 -24.38 -19.48 -28.03
N THR A 861 -25.60 -19.65 -28.49
CA THR A 861 -26.85 -19.27 -27.80
C THR A 861 -27.45 -20.41 -26.97
N ALA A 862 -26.78 -21.57 -26.87
CA ALA A 862 -27.30 -22.75 -26.18
C ALA A 862 -26.71 -22.91 -24.76
N VAL A 863 -27.60 -23.03 -23.78
CA VAL A 863 -27.28 -23.43 -22.39
C VAL A 863 -26.94 -24.92 -22.36
N GLY A 864 -25.69 -25.25 -22.09
CA GLY A 864 -25.24 -26.64 -21.94
C GLY A 864 -23.76 -26.78 -21.57
N PRO A 865 -23.38 -27.84 -20.83
CA PRO A 865 -21.99 -28.08 -20.45
C PRO A 865 -21.11 -28.41 -21.68
N PRO A 866 -19.77 -28.24 -21.58
CA PRO A 866 -18.86 -28.57 -22.68
C PRO A 866 -18.93 -30.05 -23.07
N ARG A 867 -18.73 -30.30 -24.37
CA ARG A 867 -18.22 -31.57 -24.89
C ARG A 867 -16.70 -31.53 -24.94
#